data_AF-A0ABD6MT71-F1
#
_entry.id   AF-A0ABD6MT71-F1
#
_cell.length_a   1.000
_cell.length_b   1.000
_cell.length_c   1.000
_cell.angle_alpha   90.00
_cell.angle_beta   90.00
_cell.angle_gamma   90.00
#
_symmetry.space_group_name_H-M   'P 1'
#
loop_
_entity.id
_entity.type
_entity.pdbx_description
1 polymer ?
#
loop_
_entity_poly.entity_id
_entity_poly.type
_entity_poly.pdbx_seq_one_letter_code
_entity_poly.pdbx_strand_id
1 'polypeptide(L)'
;GWVDLPTYSFQRQRYWLEGSAGNTTDPAALGLTPTGHPLLGAAVTLAEGGALAFTGRVDLRTHPWLAEHAVTGHVLFPGTGFVDLAVRVADETGSGAVEELTLTAPLVLPTTGGVDLQIMVGPAEGHHRPFAVYSRPVGALPDTPWAQHATGLLGEPARSGDFSLAQWPPPGARPVDVRDAYEHLAERGYDYGPTFQGLRAVWRAGTDVYAEVALPDDTDASRFGIHPALLDAALHAIDYGELTGPVREGEITLPFSWNGVSLFAQGATTLRVRLSPAGKDSVAIEVADAAGAPVASIESLTTRVMEEGAAGRHAHEEQHSLYRIAWTARPGSATASASAASPSPAAAATGRRCAVTGTDHFGLAAALGTYESAETGSEGGLEEGPEAGTPAAVFLSVATDPGQPVADGAHSAVQEVLHQVQHWLADEPYADARLVVVTRGAVTTRGEDVTGLATAGVWGLVRAAQCEEPGRFVLLDIDDQPLPVEDVLAAIEAGEEQLAVREGRVHTPGVVRAVPPAEPDRPVRSAGTDTQHDAGTPPPVVRGQLDTEGTVLVTGGTGVLGALVARHLVAEHGVRHLLLTSRRGEEAPGAAELTTELTESGARVTVVACDAADRDAVARLVAGIPAAHPLTAVIHTAGVLDDGTIPSLTAERTAAVLRPKVDAAWHLHELTAHCDLAAFVLFSSMAGTLDNAGQAGYAAANTFLDALAAHRRAQGHPGTSLAWGFWQQRSGLTSHLTDADTARLARSGDLGLTAEQGLALFDAALRSDEALLLPVRLDAAALRAQGADLPALLRGLVPAPVRRTVTANSSGAGTSALEAATAGLPEPELLRYLTDLVREHAASVLGHADAVAVDARRAFKDLGFDSLAAVGLRNRLTSATGLKLPATLVFDHPNSEAVAALLREKISPAAAAAAATNVTVGAVGAVGAVGGVVEDDPVVIVGMSCRYPGGVESPEDLWRLVDDGVDAIGGFPLDRGWDVEGIYDPEPGVAGKSYVREGGFLADVAGFDAEFFGISPREALEMDPQQRLLLELSWEAFERAGVDPSSLRGSDTGVFAGLMYHDYAGTSTEGSLVSGRISYTLGLEGPAVTVDTACSSSLVALHWAAQSLRAGECSLALAGGVTVMTTPDMFVDFSRQRGLAVDGRCKSFGGGADGAAWSEGAGLLVLERLSDARRNGHRVLAVVRGSAVNQDGASNGFSAPNGPSQQRVVRAALVSG
;
A
#
# COMPACT_ATOMS: atom_id res chain seq x y z
N GLY A 1 21.61 -6.90 42.68
CA GLY A 1 22.62 -6.04 42.05
C GLY A 1 21.89 -4.80 41.61
N TRP A 2 22.35 -3.63 42.03
CA TRP A 2 21.75 -2.38 41.61
C TRP A 2 22.06 -2.17 40.13
N VAL A 3 21.05 -1.87 39.32
CA VAL A 3 21.21 -1.51 37.92
C VAL A 3 21.54 -0.03 37.87
N ASP A 4 22.65 0.33 37.23
CA ASP A 4 22.99 1.74 37.01
C ASP A 4 21.95 2.38 36.10
N LEU A 5 21.27 3.40 36.63
CA LEU A 5 20.38 4.24 35.84
C LEU A 5 21.23 5.12 34.89
N PRO A 6 20.75 5.44 33.68
CA PRO A 6 21.45 6.36 32.79
C PRO A 6 21.72 7.70 33.51
N THR A 7 22.98 8.12 33.55
CA THR A 7 23.42 9.32 34.29
C THR A 7 23.10 10.64 33.59
N TYR A 8 22.40 10.61 32.46
CA TYR A 8 22.01 11.80 31.71
C TYR A 8 20.50 12.05 31.81
N SER A 9 20.11 13.31 31.98
CA SER A 9 18.71 13.74 31.92
C SER A 9 18.18 13.43 30.51
N PHE A 10 17.05 12.73 30.40
CA PHE A 10 16.40 12.31 29.15
C PHE A 10 16.76 13.17 27.93
N GLN A 11 17.14 12.54 26.82
CA GLN A 11 17.53 13.24 25.60
C GLN A 11 16.30 13.98 25.07
N ARG A 12 16.20 15.29 25.36
CA ARG A 12 15.14 16.15 24.85
C ARG A 12 15.47 16.50 23.40
N GLN A 13 15.09 15.62 22.49
CA GLN A 13 15.06 15.93 21.07
C GLN A 13 13.79 16.70 20.71
N ARG A 14 13.93 17.70 19.86
CA ARG A 14 12.83 18.42 19.24
C ARG A 14 12.30 17.58 18.09
N TYR A 15 11.05 17.14 18.16
CA TYR A 15 10.39 16.42 17.08
C TYR A 15 9.62 17.41 16.21
N TRP A 16 10.23 17.81 15.10
CA TRP A 16 9.64 18.60 14.01
C TRP A 16 10.23 18.09 12.68
N LEU A 17 9.43 17.97 11.63
CA LEU A 17 9.85 17.37 10.34
C LEU A 17 10.77 18.33 9.55
N GLU A 18 12.01 17.92 9.30
CA GLU A 18 12.91 18.49 8.28
C GLU A 18 13.66 17.35 7.56
N GLY A 19 13.71 17.38 6.22
CA GLY A 19 14.25 16.30 5.36
C GLY A 19 15.73 16.48 5.01
N SER A 20 16.46 15.37 4.83
CA SER A 20 17.85 15.39 4.36
C SER A 20 18.10 14.33 3.28
N ALA A 21 18.86 14.73 2.24
CA ALA A 21 19.17 13.97 1.04
C ALA A 21 20.60 13.38 1.07
N GLY A 22 20.75 12.18 0.49
CA GLY A 22 21.99 11.71 -0.16
C GLY A 22 23.03 11.00 0.70
N ASN A 23 23.12 9.67 0.60
CA ASN A 23 24.32 8.90 0.95
C ASN A 23 24.56 7.83 -0.14
N THR A 24 25.69 7.88 -0.84
CA THR A 24 26.13 6.86 -1.82
C THR A 24 27.40 6.18 -1.34
N THR A 25 27.49 4.86 -1.56
CA THR A 25 28.64 3.97 -1.30
C THR A 25 29.89 4.32 -2.13
N ASP A 26 31.09 4.13 -1.56
CA ASP A 26 32.39 4.36 -2.20
C ASP A 26 32.64 3.43 -3.42
N PRO A 27 32.77 3.95 -4.66
CA PRO A 27 33.00 3.17 -5.87
C PRO A 27 34.29 2.33 -5.87
N ALA A 28 35.32 2.75 -5.13
CA ALA A 28 36.60 2.05 -5.09
C ALA A 28 36.47 0.63 -4.48
N ALA A 29 35.50 0.45 -3.57
CA ALA A 29 35.20 -0.84 -2.96
C ALA A 29 34.64 -1.87 -3.97
N LEU A 30 34.16 -1.41 -5.13
CA LEU A 30 33.61 -2.24 -6.21
C LEU A 30 34.61 -2.52 -7.35
N GLY A 31 35.88 -2.11 -7.18
CA GLY A 31 36.91 -2.25 -8.23
C GLY A 31 36.74 -1.26 -9.39
N LEU A 32 35.95 -0.21 -9.19
CA LEU A 32 35.76 0.87 -10.16
C LEU A 32 36.63 2.07 -9.77
N THR A 33 37.03 2.88 -10.75
CA THR A 33 37.78 4.13 -10.51
C THR A 33 36.80 5.26 -10.23
N PRO A 34 36.82 5.92 -9.05
CA PRO A 34 35.99 7.09 -8.79
C PRO A 34 36.38 8.24 -9.72
N THR A 35 35.39 8.84 -10.36
CA THR A 35 35.59 9.94 -11.32
C THR A 35 35.56 11.33 -10.66
N GLY A 36 35.14 11.46 -9.41
CA GLY A 36 35.08 12.75 -8.70
C GLY A 36 34.14 13.80 -9.29
N HIS A 37 33.39 13.44 -10.34
CA HIS A 37 32.51 14.31 -11.10
C HIS A 37 31.09 14.26 -10.53
N PRO A 38 30.30 15.35 -10.49
CA PRO A 38 28.95 15.32 -9.94
C PRO A 38 27.99 14.40 -10.71
N LEU A 39 28.13 14.32 -12.03
CA LEU A 39 27.24 13.54 -12.90
C LEU A 39 27.78 12.16 -13.31
N LEU A 40 29.06 11.88 -13.08
CA LEU A 40 29.70 10.59 -13.36
C LEU A 40 30.28 10.09 -12.04
N GLY A 41 29.85 8.92 -11.58
CA GLY A 41 30.29 8.35 -10.30
C GLY A 41 31.50 7.44 -10.42
N ALA A 42 31.65 6.75 -11.54
CA ALA A 42 32.70 5.74 -11.71
C ALA A 42 33.12 5.53 -13.17
N ALA A 43 34.35 5.03 -13.34
CA ALA A 43 34.91 4.58 -14.61
C ALA A 43 35.44 3.15 -14.51
N VAL A 44 35.36 2.40 -15.61
CA VAL A 44 35.90 1.04 -15.74
C VAL A 44 36.54 0.84 -17.10
N THR A 45 37.71 0.20 -17.11
CA THR A 45 38.36 -0.27 -18.34
C THR A 45 37.83 -1.64 -18.70
N LEU A 46 37.28 -1.78 -19.90
CA LEU A 46 36.80 -3.06 -20.39
C LEU A 46 37.99 -3.94 -20.78
N ALA A 47 37.98 -5.19 -20.29
CA ALA A 47 39.07 -6.14 -20.49
C ALA A 47 39.25 -6.52 -21.98
N GLU A 48 38.18 -6.46 -22.76
CA GLU A 48 38.19 -6.69 -24.20
C GLU A 48 38.28 -5.35 -24.94
N GLY A 49 39.26 -5.21 -25.84
CA GLY A 49 39.39 -4.06 -26.75
C GLY A 49 39.95 -2.77 -26.15
N GLY A 50 40.19 -2.69 -24.84
CA GLY A 50 40.78 -1.50 -24.20
C GLY A 50 39.87 -0.26 -24.21
N ALA A 51 38.57 -0.46 -24.42
CA ALA A 51 37.55 0.57 -24.33
C ALA A 51 37.31 0.98 -22.86
N LEU A 52 36.91 2.23 -22.64
CA LEU A 52 36.57 2.75 -21.32
C LEU A 52 35.06 2.98 -21.24
N ALA A 53 34.45 2.62 -20.10
CA ALA A 53 33.07 2.92 -19.81
C ALA A 53 32.99 3.78 -18.55
N PHE A 54 32.31 4.92 -18.66
CA PHE A 54 31.99 5.80 -17.54
C PHE A 54 30.51 5.64 -17.20
N THR A 55 30.17 5.68 -15.92
CA THR A 55 28.78 5.56 -15.46
C THR A 55 28.44 6.61 -14.42
N GLY A 56 27.20 7.06 -14.46
CA GLY A 56 26.64 8.03 -13.53
C GLY A 56 25.14 7.88 -13.40
N ARG A 57 24.55 8.63 -12.47
CA ARG A 57 23.10 8.69 -12.30
C ARG A 57 22.67 10.15 -12.17
N VAL A 58 21.65 10.52 -12.94
CA VAL A 58 21.09 11.88 -12.94
C VAL A 58 19.63 11.82 -12.52
N ASP A 59 19.29 12.57 -11.48
CA ASP A 59 17.98 12.64 -10.84
C ASP A 59 17.77 14.08 -10.35
N LEU A 60 16.57 14.63 -10.55
CA LEU A 60 16.24 16.02 -10.16
C LEU A 60 16.25 16.22 -8.64
N ARG A 61 16.13 15.16 -7.82
CA ARG A 61 16.25 15.25 -6.36
C ARG A 61 17.69 15.43 -5.91
N THR A 62 18.65 14.84 -6.62
CA THR A 62 20.08 14.95 -6.29
C THR A 62 20.73 16.13 -7.00
N HIS A 63 20.17 16.56 -8.14
CA HIS A 63 20.63 17.67 -8.96
C HIS A 63 19.47 18.64 -9.25
N PRO A 64 18.92 19.34 -8.22
CA PRO A 64 17.72 20.15 -8.36
C PRO A 64 17.86 21.27 -9.38
N TRP A 65 19.06 21.81 -9.56
CA TRP A 65 19.33 22.84 -10.56
C TRP A 65 19.02 22.39 -11.99
N LEU A 66 19.06 21.08 -12.31
CA LEU A 66 18.70 20.59 -13.64
C LEU A 66 17.21 20.78 -13.97
N ALA A 67 16.34 20.85 -12.95
CA ALA A 67 14.91 21.11 -13.14
C ALA A 67 14.64 22.52 -13.68
N GLU A 68 15.62 23.41 -13.55
CA GLU A 68 15.57 24.81 -13.98
C GLU A 68 15.98 25.00 -15.44
N HIS A 69 16.26 23.92 -16.19
CA HIS A 69 16.48 23.95 -17.63
C HIS A 69 15.36 23.20 -18.35
N ALA A 70 14.25 23.90 -18.57
CA ALA A 70 13.11 23.37 -19.30
C ALA A 70 12.93 24.10 -20.65
N VAL A 71 12.52 23.34 -21.66
CA VAL A 71 12.22 23.84 -23.00
C VAL A 71 10.86 23.27 -23.42
N THR A 72 9.89 24.12 -23.76
CA THR A 72 8.51 23.73 -24.09
C THR A 72 7.86 22.86 -23.01
N GLY A 73 8.03 23.20 -21.74
CA GLY A 73 7.49 22.44 -20.60
C GLY A 73 8.19 21.11 -20.28
N HIS A 74 9.27 20.76 -20.97
CA HIS A 74 10.04 19.52 -20.71
C HIS A 74 11.41 19.85 -20.11
N VAL A 75 11.77 19.19 -19.01
CA VAL A 75 13.11 19.32 -18.41
C VAL A 75 14.12 18.58 -19.27
N LEU A 76 15.05 19.29 -19.88
CA LEU A 76 16.07 18.73 -20.77
C LEU A 76 17.44 18.82 -20.10
N PHE A 77 18.22 17.75 -20.20
CA PHE A 77 19.64 17.83 -19.87
C PHE A 77 20.34 18.78 -20.85
N PRO A 78 21.02 19.83 -20.36
CA PRO A 78 21.51 20.90 -21.21
C PRO A 78 22.62 20.41 -22.15
N GLY A 79 22.69 21.00 -23.34
CA GLY A 79 23.74 20.70 -24.33
C GLY A 79 25.15 20.91 -23.76
N THR A 80 25.31 21.91 -22.91
CA THR A 80 26.56 22.21 -22.18
C THR A 80 26.91 21.16 -21.13
N GLY A 81 25.92 20.41 -20.63
CA GLY A 81 26.15 19.25 -19.77
C GLY A 81 26.87 18.14 -20.53
N PHE A 82 26.55 17.90 -21.80
CA PHE A 82 27.28 16.94 -22.63
C PHE A 82 28.71 17.38 -22.91
N VAL A 83 28.96 18.69 -23.05
CA VAL A 83 30.31 19.25 -23.22
C VAL A 83 31.17 18.96 -22.00
N ASP A 84 30.65 19.24 -20.81
CA ASP A 84 31.36 19.00 -19.55
C ASP A 84 31.61 17.50 -19.31
N LEU A 85 30.63 16.63 -19.59
CA LEU A 85 30.83 15.17 -19.60
C LEU A 85 31.95 14.74 -20.56
N ALA A 86 31.95 15.27 -21.78
CA ALA A 86 32.95 14.94 -22.79
C ALA A 86 34.35 15.42 -22.39
N VAL A 87 34.49 16.63 -21.84
CA VAL A 87 35.75 17.17 -21.31
C VAL A 87 36.27 16.31 -20.16
N ARG A 88 35.39 15.88 -19.23
CA ARG A 88 35.80 15.00 -18.13
C ARG A 88 36.37 13.68 -18.65
N VAL A 89 35.75 13.11 -19.68
CA VAL A 89 36.21 11.88 -20.33
C VAL A 89 37.51 12.12 -21.11
N ALA A 90 37.66 13.28 -21.73
CA ALA A 90 38.88 13.71 -22.41
C ALA A 90 40.08 13.72 -21.42
N ASP A 91 39.91 14.36 -20.25
CA ASP A 91 40.90 14.41 -19.18
C ASP A 91 41.31 13.01 -18.69
N GLU A 92 40.33 12.13 -18.44
CA GLU A 92 40.55 10.76 -17.94
C GLU A 92 41.23 9.85 -18.98
N THR A 93 41.05 10.14 -20.27
CA THR A 93 41.71 9.40 -21.36
C THR A 93 43.06 10.01 -21.78
N GLY A 94 43.44 11.16 -21.22
CA GLY A 94 44.61 11.94 -21.64
C GLY A 94 44.46 12.61 -23.01
N SER A 95 43.24 12.69 -23.54
CA SER A 95 42.92 13.40 -24.77
C SER A 95 42.62 14.85 -24.38
N GLY A 96 43.56 15.78 -24.57
CA GLY A 96 43.47 17.13 -23.97
C GLY A 96 42.36 18.05 -24.52
N ALA A 97 41.46 17.58 -25.38
CA ALA A 97 40.33 18.33 -25.93
C ALA A 97 39.22 17.43 -26.50
N VAL A 98 38.03 18.02 -26.69
CA VAL A 98 36.94 17.45 -27.48
C VAL A 98 37.01 18.04 -28.88
N GLU A 99 37.35 17.22 -29.86
CA GLU A 99 37.46 17.65 -31.25
C GLU A 99 36.09 17.84 -31.88
N GLU A 100 35.18 16.88 -31.66
CA GLU A 100 33.79 16.92 -32.12
C GLU A 100 32.86 16.34 -31.05
N LEU A 101 31.73 17.01 -30.80
CA LEU A 101 30.60 16.47 -30.05
C LEU A 101 29.31 16.84 -30.79
N THR A 102 28.56 15.83 -31.22
CA THR A 102 27.29 15.97 -31.94
C THR A 102 26.14 15.39 -31.10
N LEU A 103 25.11 16.20 -30.87
CA LEU A 103 23.89 15.83 -30.15
C LEU A 103 22.88 15.20 -31.12
N THR A 104 22.54 13.94 -30.87
CA THR A 104 21.71 13.10 -31.74
C THR A 104 20.25 13.03 -31.30
N ALA A 105 19.99 13.09 -30.00
CA ALA A 105 18.65 13.12 -29.42
C ALA A 105 18.67 13.86 -28.06
N PRO A 106 17.64 14.67 -27.74
CA PRO A 106 17.51 15.28 -26.43
C PRO A 106 17.47 14.22 -25.32
N LEU A 107 18.08 14.51 -24.18
CA LEU A 107 17.93 13.72 -22.96
C LEU A 107 16.91 14.41 -22.07
N VAL A 108 15.69 13.88 -22.03
CA VAL A 108 14.62 14.37 -21.15
C VAL A 108 14.81 13.77 -19.76
N LEU A 109 14.79 14.62 -18.73
CA LEU A 109 14.88 14.16 -17.35
C LEU A 109 13.48 13.97 -16.76
N PRO A 110 13.15 12.79 -16.21
CA PRO A 110 11.83 12.54 -15.66
C PRO A 110 11.62 13.38 -14.39
N THR A 111 10.38 13.83 -14.17
CA THR A 111 9.97 14.59 -12.97
C THR A 111 10.05 13.75 -11.70
N THR A 112 9.94 12.43 -11.82
CA THR A 112 10.12 11.46 -10.73
C THR A 112 11.07 10.34 -11.16
N GLY A 113 12.03 10.00 -10.28
CA GLY A 113 13.10 9.05 -10.58
C GLY A 113 14.31 9.69 -11.28
N GLY A 114 15.08 8.88 -12.00
CA GLY A 114 16.29 9.34 -12.69
C GLY A 114 16.68 8.44 -13.86
N VAL A 115 17.79 8.79 -14.50
CA VAL A 115 18.40 8.03 -15.59
C VAL A 115 19.79 7.54 -15.19
N ASP A 116 20.11 6.31 -15.54
CA ASP A 116 21.49 5.82 -15.53
C ASP A 116 22.16 6.33 -16.81
N LEU A 117 23.29 7.02 -16.65
CA LEU A 117 24.15 7.49 -17.74
C LEU A 117 25.29 6.50 -17.97
N GLN A 118 25.61 6.27 -19.24
CA GLN A 118 26.79 5.54 -19.66
C GLN A 118 27.51 6.25 -20.80
N ILE A 119 28.83 6.43 -20.67
CA ILE A 119 29.66 6.95 -21.76
C ILE A 119 30.62 5.84 -22.16
N MET A 120 30.57 5.46 -23.43
CA MET A 120 31.43 4.46 -24.03
C MET A 120 32.52 5.16 -24.84
N VAL A 121 33.79 4.90 -24.52
CA VAL A 121 34.95 5.41 -25.25
C VAL A 121 35.64 4.25 -25.93
N GLY A 122 35.74 4.33 -27.25
CA GLY A 122 36.43 3.32 -28.06
C GLY A 122 37.96 3.35 -27.88
N PRO A 123 38.65 2.37 -28.50
CA PRO A 123 40.10 2.40 -28.57
C PRO A 123 40.61 3.64 -29.32
N ALA A 124 41.86 4.01 -29.09
CA ALA A 124 42.49 5.09 -29.84
C ALA A 124 42.68 4.70 -31.31
N GLU A 125 42.19 5.54 -32.21
CA GLU A 125 42.40 5.46 -33.66
C GLU A 125 43.36 6.60 -34.06
N GLY A 126 44.67 6.32 -34.02
CA GLY A 126 45.69 7.34 -34.23
C GLY A 126 45.76 8.33 -33.06
N HIS A 127 45.50 9.60 -33.31
CA HIS A 127 45.46 10.67 -32.29
C HIS A 127 44.05 10.93 -31.74
N HIS A 128 43.05 10.14 -32.15
CA HIS A 128 41.65 10.39 -31.86
C HIS A 128 41.00 9.21 -31.11
N ARG A 129 39.99 9.49 -30.30
CA ARG A 129 39.19 8.47 -29.61
C ARG A 129 37.69 8.74 -29.80
N PRO A 130 36.93 7.81 -30.42
CA PRO A 130 35.48 7.97 -30.53
C PRO A 130 34.81 7.73 -29.17
N PHE A 131 33.75 8.48 -28.88
CA PHE A 131 32.91 8.24 -27.72
C PHE A 131 31.42 8.42 -28.05
N ALA A 132 30.57 7.79 -27.25
CA ALA A 132 29.12 7.95 -27.32
C ALA A 132 28.49 7.97 -25.92
N VAL A 133 27.48 8.82 -25.73
CA VAL A 133 26.74 9.00 -24.48
C VAL A 133 25.36 8.38 -24.62
N TYR A 134 25.04 7.50 -23.68
CA TYR A 134 23.80 6.76 -23.60
C TYR A 134 23.11 7.01 -22.28
N SER A 135 21.79 6.90 -22.28
CA SER A 135 21.01 6.84 -21.05
C SER A 135 19.99 5.71 -21.09
N ARG A 136 19.52 5.34 -19.89
CA ARG A 136 18.38 4.45 -19.71
C ARG A 136 17.68 4.82 -18.40
N PRO A 137 16.34 4.73 -18.30
CA PRO A 137 15.65 4.90 -17.03
C PRO A 137 16.20 3.99 -15.93
N VAL A 138 16.37 4.53 -14.73
CA VAL A 138 16.77 3.76 -13.55
C VAL A 138 15.73 2.66 -13.29
N GLY A 139 16.18 1.41 -13.06
CA GLY A 139 15.30 0.27 -12.77
C GLY A 139 14.76 -0.47 -14.00
N ALA A 140 15.15 -0.09 -15.21
CA ALA A 140 14.68 -0.73 -16.44
C ALA A 140 14.97 -2.24 -16.54
N LEU A 141 14.10 -2.98 -17.25
CA LEU A 141 14.27 -4.40 -17.62
C LEU A 141 15.57 -4.62 -18.40
N PRO A 142 16.22 -5.80 -18.27
CA PRO A 142 17.56 -6.01 -18.82
C PRO A 142 17.61 -5.83 -20.34
N ASP A 143 16.50 -6.17 -21.00
CA ASP A 143 16.34 -6.07 -22.45
C ASP A 143 15.86 -4.68 -22.90
N THR A 144 15.73 -3.71 -21.99
CA THR A 144 15.39 -2.33 -22.35
C THR A 144 16.59 -1.70 -23.06
N PRO A 145 16.41 -1.21 -24.30
CA PRO A 145 17.50 -0.65 -25.08
C PRO A 145 18.06 0.63 -24.43
N TRP A 146 19.33 0.93 -24.68
CA TRP A 146 19.94 2.21 -24.30
C TRP A 146 19.65 3.26 -25.37
N ALA A 147 19.19 4.44 -24.96
CA ALA A 147 18.99 5.57 -25.85
C ALA A 147 20.33 6.30 -26.04
N GLN A 148 20.77 6.49 -27.29
CA GLN A 148 21.96 7.28 -27.60
C GLN A 148 21.59 8.76 -27.72
N HIS A 149 22.29 9.62 -26.98
CA HIS A 149 22.02 11.06 -26.95
C HIS A 149 23.10 11.87 -27.65
N ALA A 150 24.36 11.46 -27.53
CA ALA A 150 25.48 12.16 -28.15
C ALA A 150 26.57 11.21 -28.65
N THR A 151 27.34 11.67 -29.62
CA THR A 151 28.52 10.97 -30.15
C THR A 151 29.60 11.99 -30.49
N GLY A 152 30.87 11.60 -30.45
CA GLY A 152 31.96 12.53 -30.75
C GLY A 152 33.34 11.89 -30.83
N LEU A 153 34.33 12.76 -30.99
CA LEU A 153 35.76 12.43 -31.07
C LEU A 153 36.54 13.27 -30.05
N LEU A 154 37.38 12.61 -29.27
CA LEU A 154 38.37 13.23 -28.39
C LEU A 154 39.71 13.28 -29.09
N GLY A 155 40.50 14.34 -28.87
CA GLY A 155 41.77 14.56 -29.55
C GLY A 155 42.74 15.44 -28.75
N GLU A 156 43.77 15.92 -29.43
CA GLU A 156 44.70 16.92 -28.88
C GLU A 156 44.10 18.34 -29.02
N PRO A 157 44.38 19.26 -28.07
CA PRO A 157 43.86 20.62 -28.13
C PRO A 157 44.34 21.36 -29.38
N ALA A 158 43.39 21.81 -30.20
CA ALA A 158 43.65 22.50 -31.47
C ALA A 158 44.25 23.91 -31.29
N ARG A 159 44.04 24.54 -30.11
CA ARG A 159 44.51 25.90 -29.80
C ARG A 159 45.22 25.98 -28.45
N SER A 160 46.32 26.72 -28.40
CA SER A 160 46.88 27.26 -27.15
C SER A 160 46.00 28.40 -26.64
N GLY A 161 45.80 28.50 -25.33
CA GLY A 161 45.00 29.55 -24.66
C GLY A 161 45.63 30.95 -24.75
N ASP A 162 45.98 31.42 -25.96
CA ASP A 162 46.71 32.66 -26.21
C ASP A 162 45.78 33.86 -26.45
N PHE A 163 44.66 33.95 -25.72
CA PHE A 163 43.74 35.10 -25.74
C PHE A 163 43.62 35.73 -24.34
N SER A 164 43.18 36.99 -24.25
CA SER A 164 42.93 37.65 -22.97
C SER A 164 41.74 38.59 -23.05
N LEU A 165 40.86 38.50 -22.05
CA LEU A 165 39.70 39.38 -21.87
C LEU A 165 39.87 40.28 -20.62
N ALA A 166 41.12 40.67 -20.32
CA ALA A 166 41.44 41.48 -19.14
C ALA A 166 40.89 42.91 -19.24
N GLN A 167 40.86 43.48 -20.45
CA GLN A 167 40.28 44.81 -20.68
C GLN A 167 38.76 44.71 -20.84
N TRP A 168 38.02 45.20 -19.82
CA TRP A 168 36.57 45.04 -19.75
C TRP A 168 35.88 46.34 -19.25
N PRO A 169 34.76 46.77 -19.88
CA PRO A 169 34.22 46.23 -21.13
C PRO A 169 35.20 46.44 -22.31
N PRO A 170 35.10 45.65 -23.39
CA PRO A 170 36.04 45.73 -24.50
C PRO A 170 36.06 47.12 -25.15
N PRO A 171 37.23 47.62 -25.61
CA PRO A 171 37.33 48.93 -26.23
C PRO A 171 36.43 49.07 -27.46
N GLY A 172 35.59 50.11 -27.48
CA GLY A 172 34.68 50.37 -28.60
C GLY A 172 33.40 49.53 -28.60
N ALA A 173 33.20 48.66 -27.62
CA ALA A 173 31.97 47.89 -27.47
C ALA A 173 30.83 48.77 -26.89
N ARG A 174 29.61 48.59 -27.42
CA ARG A 174 28.41 49.30 -26.96
C ARG A 174 27.57 48.37 -26.08
N PRO A 175 27.10 48.81 -24.90
CA PRO A 175 26.25 47.98 -24.06
C PRO A 175 24.90 47.70 -24.74
N VAL A 176 24.37 46.51 -24.51
CA VAL A 176 23.04 46.04 -24.93
C VAL A 176 22.17 45.88 -23.70
N ASP A 177 20.89 46.26 -23.80
CA ASP A 177 19.94 46.11 -22.71
C ASP A 177 19.47 44.65 -22.61
N VAL A 178 19.60 44.07 -21.43
CA VAL A 178 19.30 42.65 -21.15
C VAL A 178 18.31 42.49 -19.99
N ARG A 179 17.66 43.59 -19.54
CA ARG A 179 16.74 43.56 -18.39
C ARG A 179 15.59 42.57 -18.58
N ASP A 180 15.08 42.48 -19.80
CA ASP A 180 13.93 41.64 -20.12
C ASP A 180 14.36 40.34 -20.83
N ALA A 181 15.64 39.97 -20.77
CA ALA A 181 16.22 38.84 -21.54
C ALA A 181 15.47 37.52 -21.34
N TYR A 182 15.19 37.16 -20.08
CA TYR A 182 14.56 35.88 -19.75
C TYR A 182 13.05 35.88 -19.98
N GLU A 183 12.40 37.05 -19.93
CA GLU A 183 10.99 37.17 -20.33
C GLU A 183 10.86 36.85 -21.83
N HIS A 184 11.73 37.41 -22.67
CA HIS A 184 11.75 37.12 -24.11
C HIS A 184 12.13 35.66 -24.43
N LEU A 185 13.01 35.04 -23.63
CA LEU A 185 13.34 33.61 -23.77
C LEU A 185 12.16 32.71 -23.37
N ALA A 186 11.46 33.03 -22.28
CA ALA A 186 10.27 32.31 -21.84
C ALA A 186 9.13 32.39 -22.87
N GLU A 187 8.90 33.56 -23.48
CA GLU A 187 7.92 33.73 -24.58
C GLU A 187 8.22 32.84 -25.80
N ARG A 188 9.48 32.45 -26.00
CA ARG A 188 9.92 31.54 -27.06
C ARG A 188 9.91 30.07 -26.63
N GLY A 189 9.54 29.76 -25.39
CA GLY A 189 9.47 28.41 -24.85
C GLY A 189 10.74 27.94 -24.12
N TYR A 190 11.64 28.84 -23.72
CA TYR A 190 12.77 28.53 -22.83
C TYR A 190 12.42 28.87 -21.38
N ASP A 191 12.06 27.86 -20.60
CA ASP A 191 11.65 27.98 -19.21
C ASP A 191 12.87 27.82 -18.29
N TYR A 192 13.72 28.86 -18.25
CA TYR A 192 14.93 28.86 -17.42
C TYR A 192 14.65 29.37 -15.99
N GLY A 193 15.06 28.58 -15.00
CA GLY A 193 15.05 28.97 -13.59
C GLY A 193 16.33 29.66 -13.12
N PRO A 194 16.40 30.09 -11.85
CA PRO A 194 17.42 31.01 -11.33
C PRO A 194 18.88 30.65 -11.61
N THR A 195 19.24 29.37 -11.59
CA THR A 195 20.60 28.88 -11.84
C THR A 195 21.03 29.05 -13.28
N PHE A 196 20.09 28.92 -14.23
CA PHE A 196 20.33 29.16 -15.66
C PHE A 196 20.18 30.63 -16.06
N GLN A 197 19.66 31.48 -15.17
CA GLN A 197 19.54 32.92 -15.42
C GLN A 197 20.82 33.71 -15.12
N GLY A 198 21.96 33.25 -15.66
CA GLY A 198 23.29 33.76 -15.32
C GLY A 198 23.77 35.02 -16.07
N LEU A 199 23.13 35.43 -17.18
CA LEU A 199 23.48 36.60 -18.00
C LEU A 199 23.34 37.92 -17.22
N ARG A 200 24.47 38.63 -17.04
CA ARG A 200 24.53 39.90 -16.27
C ARG A 200 24.61 41.12 -17.16
N ALA A 201 25.40 41.06 -18.23
CA ALA A 201 25.59 42.18 -19.13
C ALA A 201 26.07 41.71 -20.50
N VAL A 202 25.68 42.44 -21.55
CA VAL A 202 26.08 42.18 -22.94
C VAL A 202 26.60 43.46 -23.58
N TRP A 203 27.64 43.35 -24.40
CA TRP A 203 28.18 44.42 -25.23
C TRP A 203 28.38 43.93 -26.67
N ARG A 204 28.25 44.83 -27.64
CA ARG A 204 28.47 44.55 -29.06
C ARG A 204 29.59 45.41 -29.63
N ALA A 205 30.55 44.79 -30.31
CA ALA A 205 31.62 45.49 -31.04
C ALA A 205 31.74 44.90 -32.45
N GLY A 206 31.21 45.61 -33.45
CA GLY A 206 31.14 45.07 -34.81
C GLY A 206 30.22 43.85 -34.88
N THR A 207 30.76 42.73 -35.35
CA THR A 207 30.08 41.42 -35.40
C THR A 207 30.25 40.62 -34.12
N ASP A 208 31.10 41.04 -33.18
CA ASP A 208 31.37 40.27 -31.97
C ASP A 208 30.43 40.70 -30.84
N VAL A 209 30.00 39.71 -30.06
CA VAL A 209 29.22 39.90 -28.84
C VAL A 209 30.08 39.53 -27.64
N TYR A 210 30.00 40.33 -26.60
CA TYR A 210 30.69 40.10 -25.35
C TYR A 210 29.66 39.98 -24.24
N ALA A 211 29.83 39.00 -23.36
CA ALA A 211 28.89 38.76 -22.27
C ALA A 211 29.63 38.57 -20.95
N GLU A 212 29.00 39.02 -19.87
CA GLU A 212 29.36 38.67 -18.50
C GLU A 212 28.27 37.78 -17.93
N VAL A 213 28.65 36.60 -17.46
CA VAL A 213 27.73 35.60 -16.89
C VAL A 213 28.23 35.15 -15.52
N ALA A 214 27.33 34.89 -14.58
CA ALA A 214 27.69 34.45 -13.24
C ALA A 214 26.65 33.48 -12.67
N LEU A 215 27.13 32.45 -11.96
CA LEU A 215 26.28 31.55 -11.17
C LEU A 215 25.76 32.26 -9.91
N PRO A 216 24.67 31.75 -9.31
CA PRO A 216 24.29 32.09 -7.93
C PRO A 216 25.39 31.74 -6.91
N ASP A 217 25.48 32.51 -5.82
CA ASP A 217 26.55 32.40 -4.81
C ASP A 217 26.60 31.04 -4.08
N ASP A 218 25.51 30.27 -4.10
CA ASP A 218 25.32 28.97 -3.44
C ASP A 218 25.56 27.75 -4.36
N THR A 219 25.95 27.97 -5.62
CA THR A 219 26.18 26.88 -6.60
C THR A 219 27.64 26.38 -6.55
N ASP A 220 27.84 25.06 -6.33
CA ASP A 220 29.18 24.43 -6.34
C ASP A 220 29.67 24.21 -7.79
N ALA A 221 30.58 25.08 -8.24
CA ALA A 221 31.24 24.97 -9.55
C ALA A 221 32.56 24.18 -9.52
N SER A 222 33.07 23.80 -8.34
CA SER A 222 34.47 23.35 -8.18
C SER A 222 34.77 21.97 -8.77
N ARG A 223 33.73 21.16 -9.01
CA ARG A 223 33.85 19.76 -9.48
C ARG A 223 33.52 19.57 -10.96
N PHE A 224 33.14 20.64 -11.64
CA PHE A 224 32.87 20.66 -13.07
C PHE A 224 34.07 21.23 -13.83
N GLY A 225 34.26 20.82 -15.09
CA GLY A 225 35.21 21.48 -15.97
C GLY A 225 34.82 22.94 -16.14
N ILE A 226 33.58 23.14 -16.62
CA ILE A 226 32.82 24.39 -16.52
C ILE A 226 31.41 24.00 -16.15
N HIS A 227 30.85 24.63 -15.11
CA HIS A 227 29.50 24.32 -14.67
C HIS A 227 28.50 24.47 -15.85
N PRO A 228 27.67 23.45 -16.16
CA PRO A 228 26.81 23.47 -17.35
C PRO A 228 25.89 24.69 -17.43
N ALA A 229 25.27 25.09 -16.31
CA ALA A 229 24.43 26.29 -16.26
C ALA A 229 25.18 27.60 -16.55
N LEU A 230 26.47 27.68 -16.17
CA LEU A 230 27.29 28.87 -16.40
C LEU A 230 27.69 28.99 -17.88
N LEU A 231 28.05 27.87 -18.51
CA LEU A 231 28.33 27.83 -19.95
C LEU A 231 27.04 28.06 -20.75
N ASP A 232 25.91 27.54 -20.29
CA ASP A 232 24.61 27.71 -20.98
C ASP A 232 24.17 29.18 -20.97
N ALA A 233 24.29 29.86 -19.83
CA ALA A 233 24.04 31.29 -19.72
C ALA A 233 24.89 32.14 -20.69
N ALA A 234 26.10 31.68 -21.05
CA ALA A 234 26.92 32.35 -22.06
C ALA A 234 26.35 32.24 -23.48
N LEU A 235 25.62 31.15 -23.77
CA LEU A 235 24.97 30.94 -25.07
C LEU A 235 23.76 31.85 -25.25
N HIS A 236 23.13 32.30 -24.16
CA HIS A 236 21.98 33.22 -24.22
C HIS A 236 22.36 34.57 -24.87
N ALA A 237 23.64 34.92 -24.89
CA ALA A 237 24.14 36.12 -25.55
C ALA A 237 24.17 36.01 -27.10
N ILE A 238 24.01 34.81 -27.68
CA ILE A 238 24.06 34.60 -29.14
C ILE A 238 23.01 35.42 -29.88
N ASP A 239 21.80 35.51 -29.32
CA ASP A 239 20.64 36.18 -29.93
C ASP A 239 20.82 37.71 -30.05
N TYR A 240 21.73 38.31 -29.29
CA TYR A 240 21.97 39.77 -29.31
C TYR A 240 22.88 40.25 -30.43
N GLY A 241 23.55 39.33 -31.15
CA GLY A 241 24.52 39.67 -32.20
C GLY A 241 24.06 39.42 -33.63
N GLU A 242 22.88 38.83 -33.84
CA GLU A 242 22.47 38.23 -35.13
C GLU A 242 23.51 37.22 -35.65
N LEU A 243 24.21 36.52 -34.74
CA LEU A 243 25.38 35.68 -35.05
C LEU A 243 25.02 34.44 -35.88
N THR A 244 23.78 33.97 -35.80
CA THR A 244 23.27 32.74 -36.45
C THR A 244 22.10 32.99 -37.40
N GLY A 245 21.99 34.20 -37.97
CA GLY A 245 20.89 34.58 -38.86
C GLY A 245 19.55 34.83 -38.14
N PRO A 246 18.51 35.32 -38.85
CA PRO A 246 17.22 35.64 -38.23
C PRO A 246 16.42 34.36 -37.92
N VAL A 247 16.10 34.15 -36.64
CA VAL A 247 15.17 33.11 -36.15
C VAL A 247 13.73 33.65 -36.25
N ARG A 248 12.78 32.85 -36.75
CA ARG A 248 11.38 33.30 -36.83
C ARG A 248 10.70 33.26 -35.47
N GLU A 249 9.66 34.09 -35.31
CA GLU A 249 8.81 34.11 -34.12
C GLU A 249 8.19 32.72 -33.91
N GLY A 250 8.46 32.09 -32.75
CA GLY A 250 8.04 30.73 -32.41
C GLY A 250 9.06 29.60 -32.68
N GLU A 251 10.22 29.88 -33.28
CA GLU A 251 11.27 28.87 -33.50
C GLU A 251 12.25 28.79 -32.32
N ILE A 252 12.49 27.56 -31.83
CA ILE A 252 13.44 27.24 -30.75
C ILE A 252 14.73 26.71 -31.37
N THR A 253 15.85 27.36 -31.09
CA THR A 253 17.19 26.94 -31.51
C THR A 253 17.93 26.27 -30.36
N LEU A 254 18.45 25.07 -30.57
CA LEU A 254 19.23 24.32 -29.59
C LEU A 254 20.67 24.08 -30.09
N PRO A 255 21.66 23.95 -29.19
CA PRO A 255 22.98 23.45 -29.53
C PRO A 255 22.88 22.10 -30.24
N PHE A 256 23.60 21.93 -31.36
CA PHE A 256 23.59 20.69 -32.13
C PHE A 256 24.97 20.03 -32.22
N SER A 257 26.00 20.81 -32.56
CA SER A 257 27.37 20.29 -32.74
C SER A 257 28.40 21.28 -32.20
N TRP A 258 29.34 20.75 -31.42
CA TRP A 258 30.46 21.46 -30.81
C TRP A 258 31.76 20.96 -31.43
N ASN A 259 32.60 21.88 -31.91
CA ASN A 259 33.88 21.55 -32.51
C ASN A 259 35.01 22.32 -31.82
N GLY A 260 36.11 21.62 -31.56
CA GLY A 260 37.33 22.19 -30.97
C GLY A 260 37.09 22.80 -29.58
N VAL A 261 36.55 22.03 -28.64
CA VAL A 261 36.40 22.45 -27.24
C VAL A 261 37.68 22.13 -26.47
N SER A 262 38.31 23.17 -25.91
CA SER A 262 39.50 23.05 -25.08
C SER A 262 39.29 23.77 -23.74
N LEU A 263 39.66 23.11 -22.65
CA LEU A 263 39.55 23.64 -21.29
C LEU A 263 40.95 23.98 -20.76
N PHE A 264 41.11 25.16 -20.16
CA PHE A 264 42.38 25.68 -19.64
C PHE A 264 42.38 25.86 -18.12
N ALA A 265 41.21 26.10 -17.51
CA ALA A 265 41.04 26.28 -16.07
C ALA A 265 39.66 25.77 -15.60
N GLN A 266 39.53 25.43 -14.32
CA GLN A 266 38.31 24.90 -13.69
C GLN A 266 37.85 25.77 -12.51
N GLY A 267 36.60 25.61 -12.08
CA GLY A 267 36.06 26.24 -10.86
C GLY A 267 35.67 27.71 -10.99
N ALA A 268 35.53 28.23 -12.21
CA ALA A 268 35.03 29.59 -12.43
C ALA A 268 33.54 29.68 -12.08
N THR A 269 33.16 30.71 -11.31
CA THR A 269 31.75 31.04 -10.99
C THR A 269 31.26 32.27 -11.76
N THR A 270 32.16 33.00 -12.42
CA THR A 270 31.87 34.15 -13.28
C THR A 270 32.74 34.07 -14.52
N LEU A 271 32.16 34.28 -15.69
CA LEU A 271 32.85 34.27 -16.98
C LEU A 271 32.67 35.59 -17.72
N ARG A 272 33.74 36.00 -18.40
CA ARG A 272 33.72 36.94 -19.51
C ARG A 272 33.83 36.15 -20.80
N VAL A 273 32.90 36.39 -21.72
CA VAL A 273 32.78 35.60 -22.94
C VAL A 273 32.83 36.52 -24.14
N ARG A 274 33.51 36.08 -25.20
CA ARG A 274 33.45 36.68 -26.53
C ARG A 274 32.89 35.65 -27.51
N LEU A 275 31.82 36.03 -28.19
CA LEU A 275 31.15 35.28 -29.23
C LEU A 275 31.44 35.95 -30.59
N SER A 276 31.94 35.18 -31.55
CA SER A 276 32.25 35.67 -32.90
C SER A 276 31.61 34.76 -33.96
N PRO A 277 31.18 35.27 -35.13
CA PRO A 277 30.66 34.41 -36.19
C PRO A 277 31.72 33.40 -36.68
N ALA A 278 31.34 32.13 -36.78
CA ALA A 278 32.20 31.03 -37.27
C ALA A 278 31.60 30.30 -38.49
N GLY A 279 30.43 30.73 -38.97
CA GLY A 279 29.71 30.13 -40.09
C GLY A 279 28.35 30.80 -40.26
N LYS A 280 27.48 30.24 -41.12
CA LYS A 280 26.12 30.76 -41.31
C LYS A 280 25.23 30.54 -40.08
N ASP A 281 25.40 29.38 -39.43
CA ASP A 281 24.62 28.93 -38.27
C ASP A 281 25.55 28.52 -37.12
N SER A 282 26.78 29.08 -37.07
CA SER A 282 27.84 28.66 -36.16
C SER A 282 28.56 29.83 -35.48
N VAL A 283 28.92 29.67 -34.21
CA VAL A 283 29.54 30.70 -33.35
C VAL A 283 30.82 30.17 -32.70
N ALA A 284 31.91 30.95 -32.76
CA ALA A 284 33.13 30.71 -31.99
C ALA A 284 33.01 31.37 -30.61
N ILE A 285 33.50 30.71 -29.57
CA ILE A 285 33.35 31.15 -28.17
C ILE A 285 34.71 31.15 -27.48
N GLU A 286 35.14 32.32 -27.01
CA GLU A 286 36.32 32.49 -26.15
C GLU A 286 35.84 32.82 -24.73
N VAL A 287 36.23 32.01 -23.74
CA VAL A 287 35.76 32.10 -22.37
C VAL A 287 36.94 32.42 -21.45
N ALA A 288 36.80 33.46 -20.62
CA ALA A 288 37.77 33.86 -19.62
C ALA A 288 37.11 34.06 -18.25
N ASP A 289 37.89 34.06 -17.17
CA ASP A 289 37.42 34.37 -15.83
C ASP A 289 37.17 35.89 -15.64
N ALA A 290 36.78 36.29 -14.43
CA ALA A 290 36.56 37.69 -14.09
C ALA A 290 37.83 38.56 -14.15
N ALA A 291 39.03 37.97 -14.11
CA ALA A 291 40.30 38.67 -14.32
C ALA A 291 40.68 38.76 -15.82
N GLY A 292 39.99 38.02 -16.69
CA GLY A 292 40.25 37.95 -18.11
C GLY A 292 41.29 36.90 -18.50
N ALA A 293 41.60 35.94 -17.61
CA ALA A 293 42.45 34.80 -17.90
C ALA A 293 41.64 33.69 -18.60
N PRO A 294 42.18 33.00 -19.64
CA PRO A 294 41.48 31.95 -20.36
C PRO A 294 40.97 30.81 -19.48
N VAL A 295 39.71 30.44 -19.68
CA VAL A 295 39.03 29.30 -19.05
C VAL A 295 38.75 28.21 -20.08
N ALA A 296 38.17 28.55 -21.24
CA ALA A 296 37.95 27.61 -22.33
C ALA A 296 37.85 28.29 -23.70
N SER A 297 38.00 27.53 -24.77
CA SER A 297 37.70 27.95 -26.14
C SER A 297 36.86 26.89 -26.85
N ILE A 298 35.88 27.34 -27.64
CA ILE A 298 35.10 26.53 -28.57
C ILE A 298 35.31 27.12 -29.97
N GLU A 299 35.88 26.36 -30.89
CA GLU A 299 36.14 26.83 -32.26
C GLU A 299 34.86 27.08 -33.05
N SER A 300 33.89 26.17 -32.94
CA SER A 300 32.55 26.42 -33.49
C SER A 300 31.47 25.64 -32.74
N LEU A 301 30.41 26.33 -32.37
CA LEU A 301 29.12 25.79 -31.93
C LEU A 301 28.11 26.01 -33.04
N THR A 302 27.53 24.95 -33.59
CA THR A 302 26.41 25.01 -34.54
C THR A 302 25.09 24.80 -33.80
N THR A 303 24.11 25.68 -34.05
CA THR A 303 22.75 25.56 -33.52
C THR A 303 21.78 25.07 -34.60
N ARG A 304 20.66 24.45 -34.19
CA ARG A 304 19.58 24.02 -35.10
C ARG A 304 18.22 24.32 -34.52
N VAL A 305 17.25 24.58 -35.40
CA VAL A 305 15.83 24.71 -35.03
C VAL A 305 15.28 23.34 -34.64
N MET A 306 14.55 23.27 -33.53
CA MET A 306 13.88 22.07 -33.04
C MET A 306 12.68 21.71 -33.94
N GLU A 307 12.64 20.49 -34.49
CA GLU A 307 11.47 20.00 -35.24
C GLU A 307 10.31 19.66 -34.29
N GLU A 308 9.09 20.15 -34.58
CA GLU A 308 7.86 19.78 -33.86
C GLU A 308 7.67 18.25 -33.92
N GLY A 309 7.73 17.59 -32.75
CA GLY A 309 7.59 16.14 -32.61
C GLY A 309 8.88 15.37 -32.30
N ALA A 310 10.07 16.01 -32.31
CA ALA A 310 11.32 15.34 -31.92
C ALA A 310 11.36 14.88 -30.44
N ALA A 311 10.64 15.59 -29.55
CA ALA A 311 10.40 15.17 -28.17
C ALA A 311 9.46 13.95 -28.04
N GLY A 312 8.67 13.66 -29.09
CA GLY A 312 7.67 12.59 -29.14
C GLY A 312 8.22 11.19 -29.46
N ARG A 313 9.54 11.01 -29.59
CA ARG A 313 10.17 9.67 -29.72
C ARG A 313 10.09 8.82 -28.43
N HIS A 314 9.38 9.28 -27.40
CA HIS A 314 8.91 8.48 -26.27
C HIS A 314 7.94 7.35 -26.68
N ALA A 315 7.30 7.45 -27.85
CA ALA A 315 6.36 6.43 -28.34
C ALA A 315 6.98 5.02 -28.53
N HIS A 316 8.32 4.92 -28.62
CA HIS A 316 9.01 3.63 -28.76
C HIS A 316 9.34 2.96 -27.41
N GLU A 317 9.40 3.72 -26.30
CA GLU A 317 9.61 3.17 -24.96
C GLU A 317 8.29 2.70 -24.31
N GLU A 318 7.17 3.36 -24.64
CA GLU A 318 5.84 3.07 -24.06
C GLU A 318 5.24 1.73 -24.52
N GLN A 319 5.66 1.22 -25.68
CA GLN A 319 5.22 -0.10 -26.18
C GLN A 319 5.80 -1.28 -25.38
N HIS A 320 6.83 -1.04 -24.55
CA HIS A 320 7.46 -2.07 -23.73
C HIS A 320 6.72 -2.34 -22.41
N SER A 321 5.49 -1.85 -22.22
CA SER A 321 4.69 -2.06 -21.00
C SER A 321 3.40 -2.86 -21.24
N LEU A 322 3.33 -3.60 -22.36
CA LEU A 322 2.23 -4.50 -22.69
C LEU A 322 2.68 -5.96 -22.60
N TYR A 323 1.98 -6.76 -21.80
CA TYR A 323 2.29 -8.17 -21.54
C TYR A 323 1.07 -9.08 -21.78
N ARG A 324 1.31 -10.40 -21.83
CA ARG A 324 0.27 -11.44 -21.93
C ARG A 324 0.65 -12.68 -21.12
N ILE A 325 -0.32 -13.54 -20.86
CA ILE A 325 -0.09 -14.87 -20.25
C ILE A 325 0.20 -15.90 -21.35
N ALA A 326 1.31 -16.62 -21.21
CA ALA A 326 1.71 -17.72 -22.08
C ALA A 326 1.70 -19.04 -21.29
N TRP A 327 1.01 -20.06 -21.81
CA TRP A 327 0.98 -21.39 -21.22
C TRP A 327 2.01 -22.30 -21.89
N THR A 328 3.02 -22.72 -21.14
CA THR A 328 4.12 -23.55 -21.67
C THR A 328 3.93 -25.01 -21.22
N ALA A 329 4.07 -25.95 -22.16
CA ALA A 329 3.98 -27.38 -21.83
C ALA A 329 5.21 -27.81 -21.01
N ARG A 330 5.00 -28.59 -19.94
CA ARG A 330 6.11 -29.10 -19.11
C ARG A 330 6.97 -30.12 -19.89
N PRO A 331 8.31 -30.00 -19.85
CA PRO A 331 9.20 -31.02 -20.41
C PRO A 331 9.07 -32.33 -19.63
N GLY A 332 8.61 -33.41 -20.27
CA GLY A 332 8.41 -34.72 -19.64
C GLY A 332 7.04 -35.36 -19.88
N SER A 333 6.04 -34.58 -20.33
CA SER A 333 4.70 -35.11 -20.67
C SER A 333 4.76 -35.89 -22.01
N ALA A 334 5.24 -37.12 -22.01
CA ALA A 334 5.25 -37.95 -23.22
C ALA A 334 3.90 -38.66 -23.39
N THR A 335 3.24 -38.43 -24.53
CA THR A 335 2.08 -39.22 -24.98
C THR A 335 2.46 -40.68 -25.08
N ALA A 336 1.90 -41.53 -24.21
CA ALA A 336 1.87 -42.96 -24.46
C ALA A 336 1.00 -43.21 -25.70
N SER A 337 1.66 -43.37 -26.86
CA SER A 337 1.04 -43.81 -28.10
C SER A 337 0.21 -45.08 -27.85
N ALA A 338 -1.03 -45.05 -28.32
CA ALA A 338 -2.00 -46.13 -28.26
C ALA A 338 -1.40 -47.50 -28.59
N SER A 339 -1.36 -48.38 -27.58
CA SER A 339 -1.35 -49.82 -27.75
C SER A 339 -2.29 -50.38 -26.69
N ALA A 340 -3.43 -50.88 -27.14
CA ALA A 340 -4.42 -51.57 -26.31
C ALA A 340 -3.79 -52.79 -25.61
N ALA A 341 -3.42 -52.61 -24.35
CA ALA A 341 -3.26 -53.69 -23.39
C ALA A 341 -3.87 -53.20 -22.09
N SER A 342 -4.93 -53.88 -21.64
CA SER A 342 -5.63 -53.60 -20.40
C SER A 342 -4.64 -53.41 -19.24
N PRO A 343 -4.76 -52.35 -18.41
CA PRO A 343 -3.87 -52.20 -17.28
C PRO A 343 -4.14 -53.35 -16.29
N SER A 344 -3.08 -54.09 -15.95
CA SER A 344 -3.07 -55.03 -14.84
C SER A 344 -3.26 -54.26 -13.52
N PRO A 345 -4.00 -54.77 -12.51
CA PRO A 345 -4.33 -54.05 -11.26
C PRO A 345 -3.15 -53.84 -10.29
N ALA A 346 -1.92 -53.73 -10.77
CA ALA A 346 -0.71 -53.88 -9.95
C ALA A 346 0.29 -52.70 -10.04
N ALA A 347 -0.17 -51.51 -10.44
CA ALA A 347 0.61 -50.27 -10.32
C ALA A 347 0.14 -49.35 -9.17
N ALA A 348 -0.78 -49.82 -8.32
CA ALA A 348 -1.19 -49.14 -7.10
C ALA A 348 -0.18 -49.39 -5.97
N ALA A 349 0.97 -48.71 -6.01
CA ALA A 349 1.90 -48.67 -4.88
C ALA A 349 2.93 -47.52 -4.99
N THR A 350 2.52 -46.31 -5.41
CA THR A 350 3.14 -45.12 -4.84
C THR A 350 2.37 -44.85 -3.56
N GLY A 351 3.03 -44.78 -2.40
CA GLY A 351 2.38 -44.53 -1.10
C GLY A 351 1.78 -43.11 -0.96
N ARG A 352 1.28 -42.54 -2.07
CA ARG A 352 0.74 -41.20 -2.20
C ARG A 352 -0.73 -41.22 -1.85
N ARG A 353 -1.09 -40.57 -0.74
CA ARG A 353 -2.48 -40.45 -0.27
C ARG A 353 -3.11 -39.19 -0.86
N CYS A 354 -4.01 -39.35 -1.82
CA CYS A 354 -4.88 -38.29 -2.32
C CYS A 354 -6.32 -38.52 -1.82
N ALA A 355 -7.11 -37.47 -1.70
CA ALA A 355 -8.54 -37.56 -1.40
C ALA A 355 -9.35 -36.63 -2.30
N VAL A 356 -10.66 -36.88 -2.44
CA VAL A 356 -11.60 -35.96 -3.09
C VAL A 356 -12.57 -35.47 -2.03
N THR A 357 -12.84 -34.17 -2.00
CA THR A 357 -13.81 -33.55 -1.09
C THR A 357 -14.92 -32.84 -1.88
N GLY A 358 -16.09 -32.73 -1.25
CA GLY A 358 -17.30 -32.21 -1.89
C GLY A 358 -17.87 -33.17 -2.95
N THR A 359 -18.70 -32.63 -3.84
CA THR A 359 -19.29 -33.40 -4.93
C THR A 359 -18.24 -33.65 -6.01
N ASP A 360 -18.07 -34.91 -6.46
CA ASP A 360 -17.16 -35.28 -7.54
C ASP A 360 -17.86 -35.18 -8.91
N HIS A 361 -17.85 -33.97 -9.48
CA HIS A 361 -18.47 -33.67 -10.77
C HIS A 361 -17.71 -34.26 -11.96
N PHE A 362 -16.44 -34.63 -11.79
CA PHE A 362 -15.55 -35.01 -12.89
C PHE A 362 -15.06 -36.46 -12.83
N GLY A 363 -15.47 -37.24 -11.82
CA GLY A 363 -15.02 -38.62 -11.62
C GLY A 363 -13.54 -38.71 -11.19
N LEU A 364 -13.06 -37.71 -10.45
CA LEU A 364 -11.70 -37.63 -9.95
C LEU A 364 -11.37 -38.81 -9.02
N ALA A 365 -12.32 -39.29 -8.22
CA ALA A 365 -12.09 -40.40 -7.30
C ALA A 365 -11.67 -41.68 -8.05
N ALA A 366 -12.34 -41.95 -9.17
CA ALA A 366 -12.02 -43.08 -10.04
C ALA A 366 -10.65 -42.90 -10.73
N ALA A 367 -10.31 -41.67 -11.15
CA ALA A 367 -9.03 -41.37 -11.78
C ALA A 367 -7.84 -41.47 -10.80
N LEU A 368 -8.03 -41.04 -9.56
CA LEU A 368 -7.02 -41.04 -8.49
C LEU A 368 -6.87 -42.41 -7.81
N GLY A 369 -7.75 -43.36 -8.08
CA GLY A 369 -7.72 -44.70 -7.48
C GLY A 369 -8.11 -44.71 -5.98
N THR A 370 -8.88 -43.72 -5.53
CA THR A 370 -9.33 -43.59 -4.13
C THR A 370 -10.63 -44.36 -3.92
N TYR A 371 -10.66 -45.27 -2.95
CA TYR A 371 -11.85 -46.03 -2.53
C TYR A 371 -12.26 -45.61 -1.11
N GLU A 372 -13.21 -44.69 -1.00
CA GLU A 372 -14.35 -44.67 -0.05
C GLU A 372 -15.07 -43.32 -0.18
N SER A 373 -16.35 -43.37 -0.55
CA SER A 373 -17.28 -42.24 -0.50
C SER A 373 -18.00 -42.24 0.86
N ALA A 374 -17.83 -41.20 1.66
CA ALA A 374 -18.85 -40.86 2.64
C ALA A 374 -20.03 -40.23 1.87
N GLU A 375 -21.18 -40.90 1.90
CA GLU A 375 -22.39 -40.43 1.24
C GLU A 375 -22.89 -39.11 1.85
N THR A 376 -23.43 -38.29 0.95
CA THR A 376 -24.13 -37.02 1.12
C THR A 376 -25.23 -37.02 2.20
N GLY A 377 -25.25 -36.00 3.07
CA GLY A 377 -26.45 -35.58 3.80
C GLY A 377 -26.22 -34.66 5.00
N SER A 378 -26.53 -33.36 4.83
CA SER A 378 -26.83 -32.31 5.83
C SER A 378 -25.80 -32.00 6.94
N GLU A 379 -25.46 -30.70 7.07
CA GLU A 379 -24.99 -30.00 8.28
C GLU A 379 -24.41 -30.90 9.39
N GLY A 380 -23.14 -31.26 9.28
CA GLY A 380 -22.44 -32.03 10.32
C GLY A 380 -20.98 -32.27 9.93
N GLY A 381 -20.06 -31.92 10.83
CA GLY A 381 -18.63 -32.01 10.62
C GLY A 381 -18.13 -33.41 10.25
N LEU A 382 -16.98 -33.42 9.57
CA LEU A 382 -16.18 -34.60 9.25
C LEU A 382 -15.78 -35.32 10.56
N GLU A 383 -16.50 -36.36 10.98
CA GLU A 383 -16.09 -37.18 12.13
C GLU A 383 -14.91 -38.10 11.78
N GLU A 384 -13.94 -38.12 12.70
CA GLU A 384 -12.67 -38.86 12.63
C GLU A 384 -12.84 -40.39 12.73
N GLY A 385 -12.20 -41.11 11.80
CA GLY A 385 -11.81 -42.51 11.98
C GLY A 385 -10.34 -42.60 12.48
N PRO A 386 -10.00 -43.31 13.59
CA PRO A 386 -8.71 -43.13 14.27
C PRO A 386 -7.46 -43.76 13.63
N GLU A 387 -7.47 -44.21 12.37
CA GLU A 387 -6.31 -44.93 11.78
C GLU A 387 -5.88 -44.49 10.36
N ALA A 388 -6.46 -43.45 9.75
CA ALA A 388 -6.06 -42.97 8.42
C ALA A 388 -5.27 -41.64 8.50
N GLY A 389 -3.95 -41.68 8.29
CA GLY A 389 -3.12 -40.45 8.31
C GLY A 389 -3.43 -39.46 7.17
N THR A 390 -3.17 -38.17 7.42
CA THR A 390 -3.53 -37.03 6.55
C THR A 390 -3.07 -37.20 5.08
N PRO A 391 -3.93 -36.91 4.08
CA PRO A 391 -3.58 -36.92 2.66
C PRO A 391 -2.64 -35.78 2.29
N ALA A 392 -1.80 -35.98 1.27
CA ALA A 392 -0.86 -34.96 0.78
C ALA A 392 -1.56 -33.92 -0.12
N ALA A 393 -2.59 -34.33 -0.85
CA ALA A 393 -3.41 -33.47 -1.69
C ALA A 393 -4.89 -33.87 -1.62
N VAL A 394 -5.78 -32.89 -1.51
CA VAL A 394 -7.23 -33.05 -1.49
C VAL A 394 -7.82 -32.31 -2.68
N PHE A 395 -8.59 -32.98 -3.51
CA PHE A 395 -9.15 -32.44 -4.75
C PHE A 395 -10.60 -31.99 -4.52
N LEU A 396 -10.90 -30.73 -4.85
CA LEU A 396 -12.24 -30.16 -4.85
C LEU A 396 -12.67 -29.92 -6.29
N SER A 397 -13.70 -30.62 -6.76
CA SER A 397 -14.22 -30.41 -8.11
C SER A 397 -15.28 -29.30 -8.11
N VAL A 398 -15.15 -28.34 -9.02
CA VAL A 398 -16.03 -27.17 -9.10
C VAL A 398 -16.78 -27.18 -10.42
N ALA A 399 -18.11 -27.27 -10.33
CA ALA A 399 -19.01 -27.19 -11.47
C ALA A 399 -20.23 -26.32 -11.13
N THR A 400 -20.92 -25.85 -12.16
CA THR A 400 -22.19 -25.13 -12.05
C THR A 400 -23.29 -25.94 -12.74
N ASP A 401 -24.55 -25.70 -12.39
CA ASP A 401 -25.68 -26.35 -13.06
C ASP A 401 -25.75 -25.88 -14.53
N PRO A 402 -25.72 -26.79 -15.52
CA PRO A 402 -25.82 -26.43 -16.93
C PRO A 402 -27.07 -25.62 -17.32
N GLY A 403 -28.13 -25.67 -16.50
CA GLY A 403 -29.37 -24.91 -16.72
C GLY A 403 -29.41 -23.51 -16.09
N GLN A 404 -28.41 -23.15 -15.28
CA GLN A 404 -28.34 -21.87 -14.59
C GLN A 404 -27.79 -20.77 -15.52
N PRO A 405 -28.29 -19.52 -15.45
CA PRO A 405 -27.68 -18.40 -16.16
C PRO A 405 -26.20 -18.24 -15.79
N VAL A 406 -25.33 -17.96 -16.77
CA VAL A 406 -23.87 -17.94 -16.59
C VAL A 406 -23.42 -16.99 -15.48
N ALA A 407 -24.02 -15.80 -15.41
CA ALA A 407 -23.72 -14.83 -14.34
C ALA A 407 -24.09 -15.39 -12.96
N ASP A 408 -25.30 -15.93 -12.79
CA ASP A 408 -25.74 -16.54 -11.53
C ASP A 408 -24.85 -17.72 -11.13
N GLY A 409 -24.48 -18.57 -12.10
CA GLY A 409 -23.54 -19.67 -11.90
C GLY A 409 -22.17 -19.18 -11.44
N ALA A 410 -21.69 -18.04 -11.95
CA ALA A 410 -20.44 -17.44 -11.51
C ALA A 410 -20.49 -16.93 -10.06
N HIS A 411 -21.59 -16.31 -9.65
CA HIS A 411 -21.79 -15.94 -8.25
C HIS A 411 -21.81 -17.18 -7.34
N SER A 412 -22.59 -18.20 -7.70
CA SER A 412 -22.69 -19.43 -6.92
C SER A 412 -21.35 -20.17 -6.81
N ALA A 413 -20.59 -20.28 -7.90
CA ALA A 413 -19.28 -20.95 -7.90
C ALA A 413 -18.25 -20.23 -7.01
N VAL A 414 -18.18 -18.90 -7.11
CA VAL A 414 -17.24 -18.09 -6.29
C VAL A 414 -17.61 -18.17 -4.82
N GLN A 415 -18.90 -18.09 -4.47
CA GLN A 415 -19.37 -18.17 -3.08
C GLN A 415 -19.13 -19.55 -2.47
N GLU A 416 -19.43 -20.64 -3.20
CA GLU A 416 -19.19 -21.99 -2.73
C GLU A 416 -17.69 -22.24 -2.49
N VAL A 417 -16.83 -21.86 -3.44
CA VAL A 417 -15.38 -22.03 -3.25
C VAL A 417 -14.85 -21.14 -2.13
N LEU A 418 -15.35 -19.93 -1.95
CA LEU A 418 -14.97 -19.08 -0.81
C LEU A 418 -15.27 -19.79 0.52
N HIS A 419 -16.45 -20.38 0.66
CA HIS A 419 -16.82 -21.12 1.86
C HIS A 419 -15.91 -22.34 2.09
N GLN A 420 -15.62 -23.11 1.03
CA GLN A 420 -14.70 -24.26 1.11
C GLN A 420 -13.29 -23.84 1.50
N VAL A 421 -12.79 -22.72 0.95
CA VAL A 421 -11.47 -22.18 1.30
C VAL A 421 -11.44 -21.68 2.74
N GLN A 422 -12.48 -20.98 3.21
CA GLN A 422 -12.57 -20.54 4.61
C GLN A 422 -12.61 -21.72 5.57
N HIS A 423 -13.39 -22.75 5.25
CA HIS A 423 -13.44 -23.99 6.03
C HIS A 423 -12.08 -24.70 6.07
N TRP A 424 -11.42 -24.83 4.91
CA TRP A 424 -10.09 -25.41 4.78
C TRP A 424 -9.03 -24.69 5.63
N LEU A 425 -9.13 -23.36 5.75
CA LEU A 425 -8.22 -22.56 6.56
C LEU A 425 -8.51 -22.65 8.07
N ALA A 426 -9.75 -22.93 8.46
CA ALA A 426 -10.14 -23.08 9.86
C ALA A 426 -9.79 -24.48 10.44
N ASP A 427 -9.58 -25.49 9.60
CA ASP A 427 -9.44 -26.89 10.03
C ASP A 427 -7.96 -27.30 10.27
N GLU A 428 -7.58 -27.44 11.55
CA GLU A 428 -6.21 -27.77 11.98
C GLU A 428 -5.64 -29.13 11.48
N PRO A 429 -6.41 -30.23 11.35
CA PRO A 429 -5.92 -31.54 10.90
C PRO A 429 -5.38 -31.57 9.46
N TYR A 430 -5.80 -30.62 8.61
CA TYR A 430 -5.35 -30.48 7.22
C TYR A 430 -4.23 -29.45 7.04
N ALA A 431 -3.60 -29.00 8.12
CA ALA A 431 -2.54 -27.99 8.09
C ALA A 431 -1.38 -28.33 7.15
N ASP A 432 -1.12 -29.61 6.88
CA ASP A 432 -0.05 -30.14 6.02
C ASP A 432 -0.50 -30.57 4.62
N ALA A 433 -1.81 -30.52 4.33
CA ALA A 433 -2.37 -30.92 3.04
C ALA A 433 -2.53 -29.72 2.09
N ARG A 434 -2.51 -30.00 0.78
CA ARG A 434 -2.84 -29.01 -0.26
C ARG A 434 -4.24 -29.21 -0.80
N LEU A 435 -5.02 -28.14 -0.92
CA LEU A 435 -6.31 -28.16 -1.60
C LEU A 435 -6.10 -27.89 -3.10
N VAL A 436 -6.45 -28.86 -3.94
CA VAL A 436 -6.41 -28.75 -5.40
C VAL A 436 -7.80 -28.42 -5.90
N VAL A 437 -8.03 -27.18 -6.30
CA VAL A 437 -9.30 -26.71 -6.85
C VAL A 437 -9.33 -27.01 -8.34
N VAL A 438 -10.24 -27.89 -8.75
CA VAL A 438 -10.34 -28.41 -10.11
C VAL A 438 -11.52 -27.76 -10.84
N THR A 439 -11.23 -27.09 -11.96
CA THR A 439 -12.22 -26.55 -12.89
C THR A 439 -12.12 -27.27 -14.23
N ARG A 440 -13.15 -27.13 -15.09
CA ARG A 440 -13.14 -27.65 -16.46
C ARG A 440 -13.33 -26.52 -17.46
N GLY A 441 -12.37 -26.33 -18.37
CA GLY A 441 -12.45 -25.33 -19.43
C GLY A 441 -12.61 -23.89 -18.95
N ALA A 442 -12.13 -23.56 -17.74
CA ALA A 442 -12.26 -22.24 -17.13
C ALA A 442 -11.18 -21.24 -17.57
N VAL A 443 -10.09 -21.73 -18.19
CA VAL A 443 -9.00 -20.90 -18.73
C VAL A 443 -8.68 -21.30 -20.18
N THR A 444 -8.05 -20.39 -20.93
CA THR A 444 -7.56 -20.67 -22.29
C THR A 444 -6.03 -20.78 -22.30
N THR A 445 -5.49 -21.76 -23.03
CA THR A 445 -4.05 -22.03 -23.10
C THR A 445 -3.42 -21.66 -24.45
N ARG A 446 -4.19 -21.78 -25.53
CA ARG A 446 -3.81 -21.57 -26.94
C ARG A 446 -4.85 -20.73 -27.69
N GLY A 447 -5.69 -19.97 -26.98
CA GLY A 447 -6.75 -19.15 -27.58
C GLY A 447 -8.00 -19.96 -27.96
N GLU A 448 -8.15 -21.17 -27.42
CA GLU A 448 -9.39 -21.94 -27.47
C GLU A 448 -10.51 -21.27 -26.67
N ASP A 449 -11.76 -21.67 -26.96
CA ASP A 449 -12.94 -21.21 -26.22
C ASP A 449 -12.89 -21.59 -24.73
N VAL A 450 -13.39 -20.69 -23.88
CA VAL A 450 -13.55 -20.89 -22.43
C VAL A 450 -14.95 -21.43 -22.18
N THR A 451 -15.09 -22.76 -22.23
CA THR A 451 -16.37 -23.45 -22.09
C THR A 451 -16.91 -23.45 -20.65
N GLY A 452 -16.04 -23.28 -19.65
CA GLY A 452 -16.34 -23.22 -18.23
C GLY A 452 -16.46 -21.79 -17.68
N LEU A 453 -17.03 -20.86 -18.45
CA LEU A 453 -17.04 -19.42 -18.14
C LEU A 453 -17.61 -19.09 -16.74
N ALA A 454 -18.67 -19.78 -16.30
CA ALA A 454 -19.24 -19.60 -14.96
C ALA A 454 -18.23 -19.93 -13.84
N THR A 455 -17.30 -20.86 -14.07
CA THR A 455 -16.28 -21.20 -13.07
C THR A 455 -14.99 -20.39 -13.19
N ALA A 456 -14.85 -19.51 -14.19
CA ALA A 456 -13.63 -18.74 -14.42
C ALA A 456 -13.26 -17.82 -13.24
N GLY A 457 -14.26 -17.20 -12.59
CA GLY A 457 -14.02 -16.32 -11.44
C GLY A 457 -13.36 -17.01 -10.25
N VAL A 458 -13.50 -18.33 -10.13
CA VAL A 458 -12.87 -19.15 -9.06
C VAL A 458 -11.35 -19.03 -9.11
N TRP A 459 -10.76 -18.92 -10.30
CA TRP A 459 -9.32 -18.77 -10.46
C TRP A 459 -8.81 -17.48 -9.82
N GLY A 460 -9.54 -16.37 -9.95
CA GLY A 460 -9.17 -15.09 -9.32
C GLY A 460 -9.23 -15.16 -7.78
N LEU A 461 -10.28 -15.78 -7.24
CA LEU A 461 -10.45 -16.01 -5.81
C LEU A 461 -9.30 -16.85 -5.22
N VAL A 462 -9.00 -17.99 -5.85
CA VAL A 462 -7.97 -18.91 -5.34
C VAL A 462 -6.56 -18.35 -5.53
N ARG A 463 -6.30 -17.53 -6.55
CA ARG A 463 -5.04 -16.79 -6.68
C ARG A 463 -4.82 -15.84 -5.50
N ALA A 464 -5.87 -15.13 -5.05
CA ALA A 464 -5.78 -14.33 -3.83
C ALA A 464 -5.51 -15.21 -2.60
N ALA A 465 -6.11 -16.41 -2.53
CA ALA A 465 -5.80 -17.40 -1.49
C ALA A 465 -4.36 -17.88 -1.53
N GLN A 466 -3.77 -18.06 -2.71
CA GLN A 466 -2.36 -18.43 -2.88
C GLN A 466 -1.42 -17.32 -2.40
N CYS A 467 -1.77 -16.06 -2.66
CA CYS A 467 -1.01 -14.91 -2.15
C CYS A 467 -1.15 -14.77 -0.62
N GLU A 468 -2.36 -14.96 -0.08
CA GLU A 468 -2.61 -14.89 1.36
C GLU A 468 -2.05 -16.09 2.12
N GLU A 469 -2.02 -17.29 1.54
CA GLU A 469 -1.60 -18.55 2.18
C GLU A 469 -0.74 -19.40 1.22
N PRO A 470 0.55 -19.05 1.01
CA PRO A 470 1.41 -19.71 0.03
C PRO A 470 1.57 -21.21 0.27
N GLY A 471 1.56 -21.99 -0.81
CA GLY A 471 1.75 -23.45 -0.75
C GLY A 471 0.56 -24.28 -0.24
N ARG A 472 -0.57 -23.65 0.11
CA ARG A 472 -1.80 -24.32 0.59
C ARG A 472 -2.78 -24.72 -0.52
N PHE A 473 -2.73 -24.04 -1.66
CA PHE A 473 -3.72 -24.15 -2.74
C PHE A 473 -3.09 -24.37 -4.11
N VAL A 474 -3.69 -25.24 -4.92
CA VAL A 474 -3.31 -25.47 -6.32
C VAL A 474 -4.55 -25.31 -7.20
N LEU A 475 -4.42 -24.58 -8.31
CA LEU A 475 -5.43 -24.49 -9.36
C LEU A 475 -5.12 -25.49 -10.47
N LEU A 476 -6.13 -26.27 -10.87
CA LEU A 476 -6.04 -27.25 -11.94
C LEU A 476 -7.23 -27.12 -12.89
N ASP A 477 -7.01 -26.71 -14.13
CA ASP A 477 -8.06 -26.72 -15.15
C ASP A 477 -7.90 -27.91 -16.11
N ILE A 478 -8.97 -28.65 -16.34
CA ILE A 478 -8.96 -29.87 -17.17
C ILE A 478 -9.83 -29.72 -18.42
N ASP A 479 -9.58 -30.56 -19.41
CA ASP A 479 -10.46 -30.79 -20.56
C ASP A 479 -11.28 -32.08 -20.36
N ASP A 480 -12.00 -32.53 -21.40
CA ASP A 480 -12.79 -33.77 -21.36
C ASP A 480 -11.93 -35.05 -21.49
N GLN A 481 -10.60 -34.94 -21.56
CA GLN A 481 -9.71 -36.08 -21.68
C GLN A 481 -9.34 -36.66 -20.30
N PRO A 482 -8.91 -37.93 -20.23
CA PRO A 482 -8.46 -38.53 -18.97
C PRO A 482 -7.31 -37.74 -18.33
N LEU A 483 -7.41 -37.51 -17.02
CA LEU A 483 -6.39 -36.77 -16.27
C LEU A 483 -5.06 -37.55 -16.21
N PRO A 484 -3.93 -36.98 -16.63
CA PRO A 484 -2.61 -37.58 -16.43
C PRO A 484 -2.18 -37.40 -14.97
N VAL A 485 -2.73 -38.22 -14.08
CA VAL A 485 -2.60 -38.10 -12.61
C VAL A 485 -1.14 -38.00 -12.15
N GLU A 486 -0.26 -38.85 -12.66
CA GLU A 486 1.15 -38.86 -12.26
C GLU A 486 1.88 -37.56 -12.64
N ASP A 487 1.63 -37.01 -13.82
CA ASP A 487 2.24 -35.76 -14.27
C ASP A 487 1.71 -34.55 -13.47
N VAL A 488 0.42 -34.56 -13.12
CA VAL A 488 -0.21 -33.54 -12.28
C VAL A 488 0.38 -33.57 -10.87
N LEU A 489 0.46 -34.74 -10.25
CA LEU A 489 1.05 -34.89 -8.92
C LEU A 489 2.54 -34.50 -8.92
N ALA A 490 3.30 -34.86 -9.95
CA ALA A 490 4.70 -34.46 -10.07
C ALA A 490 4.85 -32.94 -10.24
N ALA A 491 3.92 -32.27 -10.92
CA ALA A 491 3.92 -30.81 -11.03
C ALA A 491 3.62 -30.14 -9.69
N ILE A 492 2.65 -30.65 -8.93
CA ILE A 492 2.35 -30.19 -7.56
C ILE A 492 3.57 -30.39 -6.65
N GLU A 493 4.19 -31.57 -6.66
CA GLU A 493 5.41 -31.86 -5.87
C GLU A 493 6.58 -30.94 -6.25
N ALA A 494 6.68 -30.53 -7.52
CA ALA A 494 7.66 -29.55 -7.99
C ALA A 494 7.36 -28.09 -7.57
N GLY A 495 6.25 -27.85 -6.86
CA GLY A 495 5.86 -26.53 -6.36
C GLY A 495 5.08 -25.68 -7.35
N GLU A 496 4.47 -26.29 -8.38
CA GLU A 496 3.57 -25.57 -9.27
C GLU A 496 2.21 -25.35 -8.61
N GLU A 497 1.75 -24.10 -8.64
CA GLU A 497 0.49 -23.68 -8.00
C GLU A 497 -0.66 -23.51 -9.02
N GLN A 498 -0.36 -23.45 -10.32
CA GLN A 498 -1.35 -23.27 -11.39
C GLN A 498 -1.04 -24.19 -12.56
N LEU A 499 -2.00 -25.03 -12.92
CA LEU A 499 -1.88 -26.08 -13.93
C LEU A 499 -3.08 -26.06 -14.88
N ALA A 500 -2.83 -26.30 -16.17
CA ALA A 500 -3.88 -26.61 -17.14
C ALA A 500 -3.53 -27.90 -17.88
N VAL A 501 -4.48 -28.82 -17.99
CA VAL A 501 -4.36 -30.06 -18.77
C VAL A 501 -5.10 -29.89 -20.08
N ARG A 502 -4.36 -30.06 -21.18
CA ARG A 502 -4.91 -30.03 -22.54
C ARG A 502 -4.32 -31.17 -23.34
N GLU A 503 -5.18 -31.98 -23.95
CA GLU A 503 -4.78 -33.11 -24.80
C GLU A 503 -3.82 -34.07 -24.06
N GLY A 504 -4.05 -34.29 -22.76
CA GLY A 504 -3.21 -35.13 -21.90
C GLY A 504 -1.84 -34.55 -21.54
N ARG A 505 -1.61 -33.25 -21.75
CA ARG A 505 -0.35 -32.57 -21.41
C ARG A 505 -0.57 -31.51 -20.34
N VAL A 506 0.36 -31.42 -19.39
CA VAL A 506 0.35 -30.41 -18.33
C VAL A 506 1.06 -29.14 -18.80
N HIS A 507 0.36 -28.01 -18.69
CA HIS A 507 0.84 -26.67 -19.00
C HIS A 507 0.93 -25.82 -17.73
N THR A 508 1.94 -24.94 -17.68
CA THR A 508 2.10 -23.92 -16.62
C THR A 508 2.08 -22.51 -17.21
N PRO A 509 1.49 -21.52 -16.53
CA PRO A 509 1.40 -20.16 -17.03
C PRO A 509 2.66 -19.33 -16.73
N GLY A 510 2.95 -18.34 -17.57
CA GLY A 510 3.99 -17.34 -17.32
C GLY A 510 3.70 -16.03 -18.06
N VAL A 511 4.12 -14.90 -17.50
CA VAL A 511 3.99 -13.58 -18.11
C VAL A 511 5.11 -13.38 -19.14
N VAL A 512 4.74 -12.99 -20.35
CA VAL A 512 5.67 -12.64 -21.42
C VAL A 512 5.28 -11.31 -22.05
N ARG A 513 6.23 -10.62 -22.68
CA ARG A 513 5.93 -9.38 -23.43
C ARG A 513 5.00 -9.68 -24.61
N ALA A 514 4.01 -8.82 -24.83
CA ALA A 514 3.21 -8.85 -26.04
C ALA A 514 4.06 -8.30 -27.20
N VAL A 515 4.05 -8.98 -28.35
CA VAL A 515 4.75 -8.50 -29.56
C VAL A 515 3.78 -7.60 -30.33
N PRO A 516 4.11 -6.33 -30.61
CA PRO A 516 3.26 -5.50 -31.45
C PRO A 516 3.19 -6.10 -32.86
N PRO A 517 2.03 -6.09 -33.55
CA PRO A 517 2.00 -6.35 -34.97
C PRO A 517 2.88 -5.31 -35.69
N ALA A 518 3.65 -5.73 -36.68
CA ALA A 518 4.45 -4.83 -37.51
C ALA A 518 3.56 -3.74 -38.12
N GLU A 519 3.97 -2.48 -38.07
CA GLU A 519 3.21 -1.38 -38.66
C GLU A 519 2.92 -1.68 -40.15
N PRO A 520 1.65 -1.70 -40.59
CA PRO A 520 1.38 -1.64 -42.02
C PRO A 520 1.78 -0.24 -42.51
N ASP A 521 2.56 -0.17 -43.59
CA ASP A 521 2.88 1.06 -44.30
C ASP A 521 1.64 1.96 -44.41
N ARG A 522 1.68 3.13 -43.76
CA ARG A 522 0.64 4.15 -43.89
C ARG A 522 0.48 4.45 -45.39
N PRO A 523 -0.67 4.19 -46.03
CA PRO A 523 -0.82 4.55 -47.43
C PRO A 523 -0.72 6.07 -47.54
N VAL A 524 0.32 6.53 -48.24
CA VAL A 524 0.44 7.91 -48.71
C VAL A 524 -0.86 8.24 -49.43
N ARG A 525 -1.58 9.27 -48.95
CA ARG A 525 -2.74 9.82 -49.65
C ARG A 525 -2.28 10.34 -51.01
N SER A 526 -2.30 9.48 -52.02
CA SER A 526 -2.19 9.90 -53.40
C SER A 526 -3.54 10.47 -53.82
N ALA A 527 -3.55 11.77 -54.12
CA ALA A 527 -4.68 12.42 -54.75
C ALA A 527 -4.90 11.83 -56.15
N GLY A 528 -6.09 11.28 -56.39
CA GLY A 528 -6.65 11.08 -57.72
C GLY A 528 -6.72 9.63 -58.19
N THR A 529 -7.93 9.08 -58.23
CA THR A 529 -8.60 8.70 -59.49
C THR A 529 -10.02 8.21 -59.19
N ASP A 530 -10.98 8.88 -59.81
CA ASP A 530 -12.39 8.46 -59.86
C ASP A 530 -12.50 7.01 -60.37
N THR A 531 -12.96 6.11 -59.50
CA THR A 531 -13.62 4.88 -59.96
C THR A 531 -14.95 4.76 -59.23
N GLN A 532 -16.03 4.92 -60.01
CA GLN A 532 -17.40 4.64 -59.62
C GLN A 532 -17.49 3.27 -58.96
N HIS A 533 -17.77 3.24 -57.65
CA HIS A 533 -18.23 2.05 -56.95
C HIS A 533 -19.75 2.14 -56.73
N ASP A 534 -20.38 1.00 -57.00
CA ASP A 534 -21.81 0.74 -56.99
C ASP A 534 -22.42 1.00 -55.60
N ALA A 535 -23.55 1.72 -55.58
CA ALA A 535 -24.24 2.11 -54.37
C ALA A 535 -25.08 0.93 -53.84
N GLY A 536 -24.61 0.25 -52.79
CA GLY A 536 -25.47 -0.74 -52.12
C GLY A 536 -24.84 -1.67 -51.07
N THR A 537 -23.53 -1.65 -50.83
CA THR A 537 -22.91 -2.52 -49.81
C THR A 537 -22.04 -1.68 -48.86
N PRO A 538 -22.26 -1.72 -47.53
CA PRO A 538 -21.37 -1.07 -46.57
C PRO A 538 -19.94 -1.64 -46.70
N PRO A 539 -18.88 -0.83 -46.53
CA PRO A 539 -17.52 -1.37 -46.44
C PRO A 539 -17.42 -2.34 -45.24
N PRO A 540 -16.60 -3.41 -45.32
CA PRO A 540 -16.42 -4.32 -44.21
C PRO A 540 -15.80 -3.61 -43.01
N VAL A 541 -16.34 -3.83 -41.80
CA VAL A 541 -15.80 -3.32 -40.54
C VAL A 541 -14.41 -3.93 -40.32
N VAL A 542 -13.38 -3.09 -40.25
CA VAL A 542 -12.00 -3.51 -39.93
C VAL A 542 -11.84 -3.51 -38.42
N ARG A 543 -11.56 -4.68 -37.83
CA ARG A 543 -11.36 -4.82 -36.38
C ARG A 543 -10.25 -3.90 -35.89
N GLY A 544 -10.48 -3.26 -34.74
CA GLY A 544 -9.53 -2.31 -34.14
C GLY A 544 -9.57 -0.89 -34.74
N GLN A 545 -10.31 -0.66 -35.81
CA GLN A 545 -10.55 0.67 -36.37
C GLN A 545 -11.96 1.13 -36.02
N LEU A 546 -12.07 2.11 -35.12
CA LEU A 546 -13.37 2.64 -34.68
C LEU A 546 -14.06 3.40 -35.81
N ASP A 547 -15.36 3.16 -35.98
CA ASP A 547 -16.20 3.93 -36.90
C ASP A 547 -16.55 5.28 -36.27
N THR A 548 -16.11 6.37 -36.90
CA THR A 548 -16.31 7.73 -36.40
C THR A 548 -17.78 8.15 -36.37
N GLU A 549 -18.63 7.58 -37.24
CA GLU A 549 -20.05 7.90 -37.35
C GLU A 549 -20.97 6.91 -36.60
N GLY A 550 -20.38 5.83 -36.08
CA GLY A 550 -21.05 4.85 -35.21
C GLY A 550 -21.07 5.30 -33.74
N THR A 551 -22.01 4.77 -32.96
CA THR A 551 -22.13 5.04 -31.53
C THR A 551 -21.16 4.17 -30.73
N VAL A 552 -20.38 4.78 -29.83
CA VAL A 552 -19.54 4.08 -28.86
C VAL A 552 -20.18 4.17 -27.47
N LEU A 553 -20.47 3.01 -26.87
CA LEU A 553 -21.01 2.89 -25.51
C LEU A 553 -19.87 2.78 -24.49
N VAL A 554 -19.82 3.68 -23.51
CA VAL A 554 -18.88 3.61 -22.38
C VAL A 554 -19.66 3.46 -21.07
N THR A 555 -19.59 2.28 -20.45
CA THR A 555 -20.20 2.05 -19.13
C THR A 555 -19.24 2.48 -18.02
N GLY A 556 -19.76 3.07 -16.95
CA GLY A 556 -18.91 3.80 -16.00
C GLY A 556 -18.29 5.06 -16.62
N GLY A 557 -18.90 5.58 -17.70
CA GLY A 557 -18.34 6.66 -18.52
C GLY A 557 -18.20 8.01 -17.81
N THR A 558 -18.90 8.20 -16.69
CA THR A 558 -18.75 9.40 -15.83
C THR A 558 -17.73 9.19 -14.70
N GLY A 559 -17.09 8.01 -14.60
CA GLY A 559 -15.99 7.75 -13.67
C GLY A 559 -14.66 8.22 -14.24
N VAL A 560 -13.61 8.27 -13.41
CA VAL A 560 -12.29 8.82 -13.79
C VAL A 560 -11.72 8.19 -15.07
N LEU A 561 -11.61 6.85 -15.11
CA LEU A 561 -11.08 6.16 -16.29
C LEU A 561 -12.04 6.24 -17.50
N GLY A 562 -13.34 6.12 -17.27
CA GLY A 562 -14.35 6.24 -18.34
C GLY A 562 -14.32 7.62 -19.02
N ALA A 563 -14.15 8.69 -18.24
CA ALA A 563 -14.03 10.05 -18.73
C ALA A 563 -12.71 10.29 -19.50
N LEU A 564 -11.59 9.73 -19.03
CA LEU A 564 -10.31 9.78 -19.75
C LEU A 564 -10.41 9.10 -21.11
N VAL A 565 -10.99 7.90 -21.15
CA VAL A 565 -11.20 7.17 -22.42
C VAL A 565 -12.17 7.93 -23.32
N ALA A 566 -13.27 8.47 -22.79
CA ALA A 566 -14.22 9.25 -23.60
C ALA A 566 -13.56 10.46 -24.28
N ARG A 567 -12.70 11.19 -23.57
CA ARG A 567 -11.90 12.30 -24.15
C ARG A 567 -10.97 11.80 -25.24
N HIS A 568 -10.23 10.72 -24.97
CA HIS A 568 -9.29 10.13 -25.92
C HIS A 568 -9.97 9.65 -27.21
N LEU A 569 -11.15 9.03 -27.10
CA LEU A 569 -11.94 8.58 -28.25
C LEU A 569 -12.35 9.74 -29.17
N VAL A 570 -12.69 10.90 -28.62
CA VAL A 570 -13.07 12.07 -29.42
C VAL A 570 -11.84 12.74 -30.01
N ALA A 571 -10.80 12.96 -29.21
CA ALA A 571 -9.61 13.70 -29.61
C ALA A 571 -8.74 12.93 -30.63
N GLU A 572 -8.43 11.66 -30.35
CA GLU A 572 -7.47 10.88 -31.14
C GLU A 572 -8.13 9.94 -32.16
N HIS A 573 -9.29 9.36 -31.81
CA HIS A 573 -10.01 8.43 -32.70
C HIS A 573 -11.14 9.09 -33.49
N GLY A 574 -11.43 10.37 -33.24
CA GLY A 574 -12.43 11.14 -34.00
C GLY A 574 -13.87 10.66 -33.83
N VAL A 575 -14.19 9.94 -32.75
CA VAL A 575 -15.54 9.42 -32.47
C VAL A 575 -16.54 10.57 -32.32
N ARG A 576 -17.63 10.53 -33.08
CA ARG A 576 -18.66 11.59 -33.08
C ARG A 576 -19.88 11.28 -32.24
N HIS A 577 -20.13 10.02 -31.90
CA HIS A 577 -21.33 9.63 -31.15
C HIS A 577 -20.95 8.83 -29.90
N LEU A 578 -21.08 9.46 -28.72
CA LEU A 578 -20.78 8.85 -27.44
C LEU A 578 -22.06 8.62 -26.64
N LEU A 579 -22.22 7.39 -26.15
CA LEU A 579 -23.24 7.02 -25.17
C LEU A 579 -22.53 6.67 -23.86
N LEU A 580 -22.57 7.60 -22.90
CA LEU A 580 -21.96 7.42 -21.59
C LEU A 580 -23.02 6.95 -20.59
N THR A 581 -22.74 5.89 -19.85
CA THR A 581 -23.67 5.42 -18.81
C THR A 581 -23.03 5.27 -17.45
N SER A 582 -23.82 5.57 -16.42
CA SER A 582 -23.51 5.31 -15.03
C SER A 582 -24.82 5.17 -14.24
N ARG A 583 -24.77 4.68 -13.00
CA ARG A 583 -25.97 4.55 -12.15
C ARG A 583 -26.69 5.88 -11.91
N ARG A 584 -25.96 7.00 -11.91
CA ARG A 584 -26.51 8.35 -11.67
C ARG A 584 -26.79 9.14 -12.95
N GLY A 585 -26.27 8.71 -14.10
CA GLY A 585 -26.47 9.40 -15.38
C GLY A 585 -25.98 10.86 -15.33
N GLU A 586 -26.82 11.78 -15.78
CA GLU A 586 -26.55 13.23 -15.79
C GLU A 586 -26.34 13.82 -14.37
N GLU A 587 -26.85 13.16 -13.33
CA GLU A 587 -26.66 13.58 -11.93
C GLU A 587 -25.30 13.13 -11.35
N ALA A 588 -24.46 12.44 -12.15
CA ALA A 588 -23.13 12.07 -11.70
C ALA A 588 -22.23 13.32 -11.56
N PRO A 589 -21.43 13.44 -10.49
CA PRO A 589 -20.48 14.54 -10.33
C PRO A 589 -19.54 14.64 -11.54
N GLY A 590 -19.38 15.83 -12.13
CA GLY A 590 -18.51 16.05 -13.29
C GLY A 590 -19.14 15.73 -14.66
N ALA A 591 -20.36 15.17 -14.71
CA ALA A 591 -20.97 14.73 -15.97
C ALA A 591 -21.37 15.89 -16.89
N ALA A 592 -21.84 17.01 -16.33
CA ALA A 592 -22.22 18.19 -17.10
C ALA A 592 -20.99 18.88 -17.72
N GLU A 593 -19.90 19.00 -16.97
CA GLU A 593 -18.62 19.53 -17.47
C GLU A 593 -18.06 18.64 -18.58
N LEU A 594 -18.00 17.32 -18.36
CA LEU A 594 -17.53 16.35 -19.35
C LEU A 594 -18.36 16.38 -20.64
N THR A 595 -19.69 16.46 -20.52
CA THR A 595 -20.59 16.53 -21.68
C THR A 595 -20.33 17.79 -22.50
N THR A 596 -20.13 18.93 -21.82
CA THR A 596 -19.85 20.22 -22.48
C THR A 596 -18.51 20.16 -23.21
N GLU A 597 -17.45 19.70 -22.53
CA GLU A 597 -16.08 19.57 -23.06
C GLU A 597 -16.04 18.70 -24.34
N LEU A 598 -16.68 17.52 -24.30
CA LEU A 598 -16.72 16.60 -25.43
C LEU A 598 -17.58 17.15 -26.59
N THR A 599 -18.63 17.90 -26.27
CA THR A 599 -19.49 18.55 -27.27
C THR A 599 -18.75 19.68 -27.99
N GLU A 600 -17.99 20.49 -27.26
CA GLU A 600 -17.10 21.53 -27.82
C GLU A 600 -16.00 20.93 -28.70
N SER A 601 -15.55 19.71 -28.37
CA SER A 601 -14.60 18.92 -29.17
C SER A 601 -15.26 18.26 -30.42
N GLY A 602 -16.55 18.48 -30.63
CA GLY A 602 -17.28 18.07 -31.84
C GLY A 602 -17.88 16.66 -31.78
N ALA A 603 -18.10 16.11 -30.59
CA ALA A 603 -18.89 14.89 -30.40
C ALA A 603 -20.33 15.19 -29.96
N ARG A 604 -21.27 14.31 -30.29
CA ARG A 604 -22.62 14.28 -29.72
C ARG A 604 -22.62 13.28 -28.57
N VAL A 605 -22.71 13.79 -27.35
CA VAL A 605 -22.70 12.98 -26.13
C VAL A 605 -24.11 12.81 -25.59
N THR A 606 -24.49 11.57 -25.29
CA THR A 606 -25.72 11.24 -24.55
C THR A 606 -25.32 10.57 -23.25
N VAL A 607 -25.75 11.13 -22.12
CA VAL A 607 -25.50 10.54 -20.79
C VAL A 607 -26.79 9.91 -20.27
N VAL A 608 -26.75 8.62 -19.94
CA VAL A 608 -27.95 7.88 -19.50
C VAL A 608 -27.72 7.24 -18.14
N ALA A 609 -28.67 7.44 -17.21
CA ALA A 609 -28.72 6.69 -15.96
C ALA A 609 -29.09 5.23 -16.26
N CYS A 610 -28.11 4.33 -16.12
CA CYS A 610 -28.29 2.91 -16.36
C CYS A 610 -27.38 2.12 -15.43
N ASP A 611 -27.95 1.18 -14.68
CA ASP A 611 -27.18 0.13 -14.03
C ASP A 611 -26.93 -0.98 -15.05
N ALA A 612 -25.67 -1.21 -15.43
CA ALA A 612 -25.32 -2.24 -16.40
C ALA A 612 -25.58 -3.67 -15.85
N ALA A 613 -25.67 -3.84 -14.52
CA ALA A 613 -26.04 -5.10 -13.90
C ALA A 613 -27.56 -5.38 -13.97
N ASP A 614 -28.39 -4.44 -14.44
CA ASP A 614 -29.81 -4.67 -14.73
C ASP A 614 -29.99 -4.96 -16.23
N ARG A 615 -30.29 -6.23 -16.54
CA ARG A 615 -30.46 -6.71 -17.92
C ARG A 615 -31.52 -5.93 -18.70
N ASP A 616 -32.64 -5.60 -18.06
CA ASP A 616 -33.75 -4.91 -18.71
C ASP A 616 -33.40 -3.43 -18.96
N ALA A 617 -32.62 -2.82 -18.06
CA ALA A 617 -32.08 -1.47 -18.27
C ALA A 617 -31.12 -1.43 -19.46
N VAL A 618 -30.20 -2.40 -19.57
CA VAL A 618 -29.27 -2.50 -20.71
C VAL A 618 -30.05 -2.78 -22.01
N ALA A 619 -31.08 -3.63 -21.99
CA ALA A 619 -31.88 -3.89 -23.17
C ALA A 619 -32.60 -2.64 -23.67
N ARG A 620 -33.17 -1.82 -22.76
CA ARG A 620 -33.76 -0.52 -23.11
C ARG A 620 -32.73 0.47 -23.65
N LEU A 621 -31.53 0.49 -23.06
CA LEU A 621 -30.42 1.34 -23.49
C LEU A 621 -30.00 1.02 -24.94
N VAL A 622 -29.74 -0.26 -25.23
CA VAL A 622 -29.32 -0.72 -26.57
C VAL A 622 -30.42 -0.50 -27.60
N ALA A 623 -31.69 -0.79 -27.26
CA ALA A 623 -32.82 -0.55 -28.15
C ALA A 623 -33.07 0.94 -28.45
N GLY A 624 -32.60 1.84 -27.58
CA GLY A 624 -32.71 3.29 -27.76
C GLY A 624 -31.69 3.90 -28.72
N ILE A 625 -30.70 3.13 -29.18
CA ILE A 625 -29.63 3.63 -30.07
C ILE A 625 -30.20 3.88 -31.47
N PRO A 626 -30.03 5.09 -32.06
CA PRO A 626 -30.58 5.40 -33.37
C PRO A 626 -30.00 4.52 -34.49
N ALA A 627 -30.87 3.97 -35.34
CA ALA A 627 -30.44 3.15 -36.49
C ALA A 627 -29.56 3.90 -37.51
N ALA A 628 -29.60 5.24 -37.52
CA ALA A 628 -28.73 6.07 -38.36
C ALA A 628 -27.26 6.10 -37.87
N HIS A 629 -27.03 5.82 -36.58
CA HIS A 629 -25.72 5.79 -35.94
C HIS A 629 -25.64 4.54 -35.06
N PRO A 630 -25.53 3.34 -35.66
CA PRO A 630 -25.62 2.07 -34.94
C PRO A 630 -24.49 1.92 -33.90
N LEU A 631 -24.68 1.04 -32.92
CA LEU A 631 -23.64 0.71 -31.94
C LEU A 631 -22.48 -0.01 -32.64
N THR A 632 -21.28 0.56 -32.58
CA THR A 632 -20.07 0.02 -33.24
C THR A 632 -18.97 -0.34 -32.25
N ALA A 633 -19.00 0.16 -31.00
CA ALA A 633 -18.08 -0.28 -29.97
C ALA A 633 -18.66 -0.21 -28.56
N VAL A 634 -18.18 -1.10 -27.69
CA VAL A 634 -18.50 -1.12 -26.25
C VAL A 634 -17.19 -1.07 -25.45
N ILE A 635 -17.12 -0.17 -24.48
CA ILE A 635 -16.03 -0.09 -23.51
C ILE A 635 -16.64 -0.16 -22.11
N HIS A 636 -16.28 -1.19 -21.36
CA HIS A 636 -16.80 -1.44 -20.03
C HIS A 636 -15.78 -1.03 -18.97
N THR A 637 -15.98 0.12 -18.32
CA THR A 637 -15.09 0.63 -17.26
C THR A 637 -15.70 0.59 -15.87
N ALA A 638 -16.89 0.03 -15.71
CA ALA A 638 -17.58 -0.03 -14.42
C ALA A 638 -16.92 -1.06 -13.47
N GLY A 639 -16.77 -0.67 -12.19
CA GLY A 639 -16.23 -1.53 -11.14
C GLY A 639 -16.39 -0.91 -9.76
N VAL A 640 -16.36 -1.76 -8.73
CA VAL A 640 -16.37 -1.41 -7.31
C VAL A 640 -15.32 -2.27 -6.61
N LEU A 641 -14.68 -1.73 -5.56
CA LEU A 641 -13.78 -2.47 -4.68
C LEU A 641 -14.42 -2.60 -3.29
N ASP A 642 -14.20 -3.76 -2.68
CA ASP A 642 -14.53 -4.03 -1.27
C ASP A 642 -13.51 -5.04 -0.75
N ASP A 643 -12.31 -4.54 -0.45
CA ASP A 643 -11.16 -5.35 -0.11
C ASP A 643 -11.27 -5.97 1.29
N GLY A 644 -10.74 -7.18 1.43
CA GLY A 644 -10.75 -7.98 2.65
C GLY A 644 -9.98 -9.28 2.45
N THR A 645 -9.29 -9.72 3.49
CA THR A 645 -8.66 -11.05 3.50
C THR A 645 -9.74 -12.13 3.47
N ILE A 646 -9.39 -13.32 3.00
CA ILE A 646 -10.33 -14.43 2.83
C ILE A 646 -11.18 -14.71 4.07
N PRO A 647 -10.65 -14.72 5.31
CA PRO A 647 -11.47 -14.94 6.50
C PRO A 647 -12.52 -13.85 6.78
N SER A 648 -12.36 -12.66 6.22
CA SER A 648 -13.23 -11.49 6.44
C SER A 648 -14.28 -11.26 5.34
N LEU A 649 -14.20 -12.01 4.24
CA LEU A 649 -15.12 -11.87 3.10
C LEU A 649 -16.45 -12.59 3.38
N THR A 650 -17.56 -11.91 3.11
CA THR A 650 -18.91 -12.48 3.17
C THR A 650 -19.51 -12.59 1.78
N ALA A 651 -20.55 -13.42 1.63
CA ALA A 651 -21.24 -13.62 0.36
C ALA A 651 -21.80 -12.31 -0.22
N GLU A 652 -22.29 -11.40 0.64
CA GLU A 652 -22.86 -10.10 0.25
C GLU A 652 -21.77 -9.16 -0.29
N ARG A 653 -20.62 -9.09 0.40
CA ARG A 653 -19.47 -8.28 -0.01
C ARG A 653 -18.92 -8.76 -1.35
N THR A 654 -18.76 -10.07 -1.52
CA THR A 654 -18.32 -10.66 -2.78
C THR A 654 -19.33 -10.42 -3.92
N ALA A 655 -20.63 -10.61 -3.68
CA ALA A 655 -21.66 -10.35 -4.68
C ALA A 655 -21.65 -8.88 -5.13
N ALA A 656 -21.54 -7.92 -4.20
CA ALA A 656 -21.49 -6.50 -4.52
C ALA A 656 -20.34 -6.11 -5.47
N VAL A 657 -19.20 -6.80 -5.38
CA VAL A 657 -18.03 -6.59 -6.25
C VAL A 657 -18.19 -7.31 -7.61
N LEU A 658 -18.81 -8.50 -7.63
CA LEU A 658 -19.04 -9.26 -8.85
C LEU A 658 -20.06 -8.57 -9.77
N ARG A 659 -21.19 -8.07 -9.25
CA ARG A 659 -22.30 -7.51 -10.07
C ARG A 659 -21.88 -6.50 -11.15
N PRO A 660 -21.14 -5.41 -10.85
CA PRO A 660 -20.80 -4.39 -11.85
C PRO A 660 -19.81 -4.87 -12.92
N LYS A 661 -19.20 -6.06 -12.76
CA LYS A 661 -18.26 -6.66 -13.72
C LYS A 661 -18.85 -7.89 -14.38
N VAL A 662 -19.25 -8.89 -13.61
CA VAL A 662 -19.79 -10.18 -14.10
C VAL A 662 -21.14 -9.98 -14.80
N ASP A 663 -22.17 -9.57 -14.06
CA ASP A 663 -23.53 -9.41 -14.58
C ASP A 663 -23.55 -8.41 -15.74
N ALA A 664 -22.90 -7.27 -15.52
CA ALA A 664 -22.85 -6.20 -16.51
C ALA A 664 -22.18 -6.63 -17.82
N ALA A 665 -21.02 -7.27 -17.75
CA ALA A 665 -20.34 -7.73 -18.96
C ALA A 665 -21.09 -8.88 -19.65
N TRP A 666 -21.75 -9.76 -18.90
CA TRP A 666 -22.61 -10.81 -19.45
C TRP A 666 -23.82 -10.22 -20.19
N HIS A 667 -24.53 -9.27 -19.58
CA HIS A 667 -25.66 -8.59 -20.23
C HIS A 667 -25.24 -7.83 -21.48
N LEU A 668 -24.13 -7.09 -21.41
CA LEU A 668 -23.56 -6.42 -22.59
C LEU A 668 -23.21 -7.44 -23.67
N HIS A 669 -22.65 -8.60 -23.31
CA HIS A 669 -22.33 -9.63 -24.27
C HIS A 669 -23.56 -10.17 -24.99
N GLU A 670 -24.58 -10.62 -24.26
CA GLU A 670 -25.81 -11.19 -24.83
C GLU A 670 -26.56 -10.16 -25.69
N LEU A 671 -26.76 -8.96 -25.16
CA LEU A 671 -27.60 -7.94 -25.77
C LEU A 671 -26.93 -7.21 -26.93
N THR A 672 -25.62 -7.40 -27.14
CA THR A 672 -24.89 -6.82 -28.29
C THR A 672 -24.32 -7.87 -29.24
N ALA A 673 -24.59 -9.17 -29.02
CA ALA A 673 -24.10 -10.25 -29.89
C ALA A 673 -24.58 -10.12 -31.35
N HIS A 674 -25.72 -9.48 -31.57
CA HIS A 674 -26.29 -9.22 -32.90
C HIS A 674 -25.77 -7.92 -33.56
N CYS A 675 -24.98 -7.11 -32.85
CA CYS A 675 -24.39 -5.87 -33.36
C CYS A 675 -23.05 -6.16 -34.05
N ASP A 676 -22.78 -5.47 -35.17
CA ASP A 676 -21.49 -5.55 -35.86
C ASP A 676 -20.47 -4.62 -35.20
N LEU A 677 -19.94 -5.06 -34.05
CA LEU A 677 -18.99 -4.28 -33.27
C LEU A 677 -17.57 -4.35 -33.84
N ALA A 678 -16.90 -3.20 -33.93
CA ALA A 678 -15.47 -3.08 -34.23
C ALA A 678 -14.60 -3.36 -32.99
N ALA A 679 -15.11 -3.05 -31.79
CA ALA A 679 -14.41 -3.24 -30.52
C ALA A 679 -15.37 -3.56 -29.36
N PHE A 680 -14.94 -4.45 -28.47
CA PHE A 680 -15.59 -4.74 -27.19
C PHE A 680 -14.49 -4.87 -26.14
N VAL A 681 -14.27 -3.82 -25.35
CA VAL A 681 -13.13 -3.70 -24.45
C VAL A 681 -13.61 -3.76 -22.99
N LEU A 682 -13.06 -4.70 -22.22
CA LEU A 682 -13.35 -4.91 -20.80
C LEU A 682 -12.19 -4.39 -19.96
N PHE A 683 -12.44 -3.45 -19.06
CA PHE A 683 -11.42 -2.99 -18.12
C PHE A 683 -11.36 -3.95 -16.94
N SER A 684 -10.38 -4.84 -17.01
CA SER A 684 -10.01 -5.78 -15.97
C SER A 684 -8.89 -5.18 -15.09
N SER A 685 -8.28 -6.00 -14.25
CA SER A 685 -7.17 -5.58 -13.39
C SER A 685 -6.15 -6.71 -13.25
N MET A 686 -4.87 -6.35 -13.12
CA MET A 686 -3.82 -7.29 -12.77
C MET A 686 -4.10 -8.05 -11.47
N ALA A 687 -4.94 -7.53 -10.57
CA ALA A 687 -5.39 -8.24 -9.38
C ALA A 687 -6.10 -9.58 -9.71
N GLY A 688 -6.61 -9.79 -10.93
CA GLY A 688 -7.11 -11.10 -11.37
C GLY A 688 -6.01 -12.14 -11.68
N THR A 689 -4.74 -11.69 -11.74
CA THR A 689 -3.60 -12.48 -12.23
C THR A 689 -2.42 -12.52 -11.27
N LEU A 690 -2.09 -11.44 -10.56
CA LEU A 690 -0.90 -11.28 -9.72
C LEU A 690 -1.16 -10.45 -8.45
N ASP A 691 -0.39 -10.73 -7.39
CA ASP A 691 -0.18 -9.93 -6.16
C ASP A 691 -1.45 -9.29 -5.57
N ASN A 692 -2.48 -10.11 -5.36
CA ASN A 692 -3.85 -9.70 -5.08
C ASN A 692 -4.33 -10.11 -3.68
N ALA A 693 -3.41 -10.24 -2.71
CA ALA A 693 -3.76 -10.51 -1.32
C ALA A 693 -4.76 -9.47 -0.80
N GLY A 694 -5.85 -9.92 -0.17
CA GLY A 694 -6.93 -9.04 0.30
C GLY A 694 -7.90 -8.56 -0.79
N GLN A 695 -7.77 -9.00 -2.04
CA GLN A 695 -8.65 -8.55 -3.15
C GLN A 695 -9.43 -9.70 -3.80
N ALA A 696 -9.73 -10.77 -3.07
CA ALA A 696 -10.23 -12.02 -3.67
C ALA A 696 -11.55 -11.87 -4.46
N GLY A 697 -12.51 -11.07 -3.95
CA GLY A 697 -13.76 -10.79 -4.68
C GLY A 697 -13.54 -9.98 -5.97
N TYR A 698 -12.64 -8.99 -5.94
CA TYR A 698 -12.29 -8.19 -7.10
C TYR A 698 -11.48 -8.98 -8.13
N ALA A 699 -10.54 -9.81 -7.67
CA ALA A 699 -9.80 -10.74 -8.51
C ALA A 699 -10.74 -11.69 -9.25
N ALA A 700 -11.69 -12.30 -8.54
CA ALA A 700 -12.69 -13.18 -9.13
C ALA A 700 -13.52 -12.49 -10.23
N ALA A 701 -13.98 -11.27 -9.97
CA ALA A 701 -14.73 -10.47 -10.93
C ALA A 701 -13.94 -10.19 -12.22
N ASN A 702 -12.66 -9.84 -12.09
CA ASN A 702 -11.78 -9.53 -13.21
C ASN A 702 -11.40 -10.78 -14.02
N THR A 703 -11.15 -11.93 -13.37
CA THR A 703 -10.86 -13.18 -14.08
C THR A 703 -12.06 -13.66 -14.92
N PHE A 704 -13.29 -13.40 -14.49
CA PHE A 704 -14.46 -13.64 -15.33
C PHE A 704 -14.48 -12.75 -16.59
N LEU A 705 -14.12 -11.47 -16.47
CA LEU A 705 -13.99 -10.57 -17.64
C LEU A 705 -12.94 -11.07 -18.63
N ASP A 706 -11.79 -11.52 -18.11
CA ASP A 706 -10.69 -12.07 -18.91
C ASP A 706 -11.14 -13.31 -19.70
N ALA A 707 -11.87 -14.21 -19.05
CA ALA A 707 -12.46 -15.39 -19.67
C ALA A 707 -13.55 -15.03 -20.70
N LEU A 708 -14.41 -14.06 -20.40
CA LEU A 708 -15.45 -13.61 -21.33
C LEU A 708 -14.86 -13.01 -22.62
N ALA A 709 -13.75 -12.28 -22.52
CA ALA A 709 -13.04 -11.76 -23.69
C ALA A 709 -12.57 -12.89 -24.62
N ALA A 710 -11.97 -13.95 -24.05
CA ALA A 710 -11.58 -15.14 -24.81
C ALA A 710 -12.79 -15.88 -25.42
N HIS A 711 -13.86 -16.05 -24.64
CA HIS A 711 -15.11 -16.67 -25.10
C HIS A 711 -15.72 -15.94 -26.31
N ARG A 712 -15.81 -14.61 -26.24
CA ARG A 712 -16.31 -13.78 -27.35
C ARG A 712 -15.46 -13.94 -28.61
N ARG A 713 -14.13 -13.94 -28.47
CA ARG A 713 -13.21 -14.12 -29.59
C ARG A 713 -13.35 -15.48 -30.25
N ALA A 714 -13.50 -16.54 -29.46
CA ALA A 714 -13.72 -17.89 -29.97
C ALA A 714 -15.03 -18.02 -30.78
N GLN A 715 -16.05 -17.24 -30.44
CA GLN A 715 -17.31 -17.13 -31.19
C GLN A 715 -17.22 -16.21 -32.43
N GLY A 716 -16.06 -15.60 -32.68
CA GLY A 716 -15.86 -14.68 -33.80
C GLY A 716 -16.33 -13.25 -33.53
N HIS A 717 -16.69 -12.90 -32.30
CA HIS A 717 -17.00 -11.53 -31.89
C HIS A 717 -15.74 -10.81 -31.36
N PRO A 718 -15.65 -9.47 -31.44
CA PRO A 718 -14.59 -8.74 -30.75
C PRO A 718 -14.73 -8.90 -29.23
N GLY A 719 -13.61 -8.93 -28.52
CA GLY A 719 -13.59 -9.04 -27.06
C GLY A 719 -12.18 -8.99 -26.49
N THR A 720 -11.72 -7.83 -26.02
CA THR A 720 -10.40 -7.61 -25.41
C THR A 720 -10.57 -7.29 -23.93
N SER A 721 -9.90 -8.04 -23.05
CA SER A 721 -9.76 -7.68 -21.65
C SER A 721 -8.40 -7.03 -21.39
N LEU A 722 -8.41 -5.88 -20.70
CA LEU A 722 -7.22 -5.15 -20.30
C LEU A 722 -7.05 -5.28 -18.79
N ALA A 723 -6.19 -6.18 -18.36
CA ALA A 723 -5.83 -6.37 -16.96
C ALA A 723 -4.85 -5.27 -16.52
N TRP A 724 -5.39 -4.08 -16.25
CA TRP A 724 -4.61 -2.89 -15.91
C TRP A 724 -3.79 -3.06 -14.62
N GLY A 725 -2.54 -2.60 -14.67
CA GLY A 725 -1.76 -2.28 -13.47
C GLY A 725 -2.27 -1.00 -12.77
N PHE A 726 -1.53 -0.54 -11.78
CA PHE A 726 -1.90 0.65 -11.03
C PHE A 726 -1.94 1.92 -11.91
N TRP A 727 -2.98 2.75 -11.79
CA TRP A 727 -3.05 4.07 -12.41
C TRP A 727 -2.76 5.14 -11.35
N GLN A 728 -1.84 6.07 -11.64
CA GLN A 728 -1.47 7.15 -10.73
C GLN A 728 -2.61 8.15 -10.50
N GLN A 729 -3.50 8.32 -11.49
CA GLN A 729 -4.69 9.14 -11.36
C GLN A 729 -5.62 8.55 -10.27
N ARG A 730 -5.76 9.25 -9.14
CA ARG A 730 -6.66 8.79 -8.06
C ARG A 730 -8.10 8.78 -8.56
N SER A 731 -8.72 7.61 -8.49
CA SER A 731 -10.13 7.38 -8.80
C SER A 731 -10.90 7.08 -7.51
N GLY A 732 -12.22 6.98 -7.58
CA GLY A 732 -13.01 6.49 -6.43
C GLY A 732 -12.63 5.08 -5.97
N LEU A 733 -11.94 4.30 -6.82
CA LEU A 733 -11.41 2.98 -6.47
C LEU A 733 -10.05 3.07 -5.76
N THR A 734 -9.24 4.10 -6.04
CA THR A 734 -7.86 4.23 -5.51
C THR A 734 -7.70 5.38 -4.50
N SER A 735 -8.79 6.04 -4.12
CA SER A 735 -8.77 7.22 -3.24
C SER A 735 -8.37 6.93 -1.79
N HIS A 736 -8.44 5.66 -1.36
CA HIS A 736 -8.07 5.23 -0.02
C HIS A 736 -6.58 4.89 0.13
N LEU A 737 -5.84 4.75 -0.98
CA LEU A 737 -4.42 4.40 -0.95
C LEU A 737 -3.59 5.56 -0.41
N THR A 738 -2.73 5.24 0.55
CA THR A 738 -1.76 6.17 1.13
C THR A 738 -0.49 6.23 0.30
N ASP A 739 0.38 7.21 0.58
CA ASP A 739 1.70 7.29 -0.05
C ASP A 739 2.57 6.07 0.30
N ALA A 740 2.34 5.45 1.47
CA ALA A 740 3.00 4.21 1.88
C ALA A 740 2.53 3.01 1.05
N ASP A 741 1.24 2.91 0.72
CA ASP A 741 0.70 1.86 -0.15
C ASP A 741 1.26 1.99 -1.57
N THR A 742 1.35 3.21 -2.07
CA THR A 742 1.94 3.50 -3.39
C THR A 742 3.43 3.13 -3.43
N ALA A 743 4.18 3.45 -2.37
CA ALA A 743 5.58 3.04 -2.24
C ALA A 743 5.75 1.52 -2.10
N ARG A 744 4.78 0.81 -1.49
CA ARG A 744 4.75 -0.66 -1.43
C ARG A 744 4.56 -1.27 -2.81
N LEU A 745 3.62 -0.77 -3.62
CA LEU A 745 3.40 -1.20 -5.01
C LEU A 745 4.65 -1.00 -5.87
N ALA A 746 5.32 0.15 -5.74
CA ALA A 746 6.58 0.41 -6.43
C ALA A 746 7.68 -0.61 -6.04
N ARG A 747 7.75 -1.03 -4.76
CA ARG A 747 8.70 -2.06 -4.29
C ARG A 747 8.32 -3.49 -4.75
N SER A 748 7.04 -3.80 -4.91
CA SER A 748 6.61 -5.08 -5.50
C SER A 748 6.81 -5.13 -7.01
N GLY A 749 7.13 -3.98 -7.62
CA GLY A 749 7.58 -3.84 -8.98
C GLY A 749 6.57 -3.14 -9.90
N ASP A 750 5.41 -2.68 -9.40
CA ASP A 750 4.44 -1.88 -10.19
C ASP A 750 4.69 -0.37 -9.98
N LEU A 751 5.20 0.29 -11.02
CA LEU A 751 5.57 1.72 -10.99
C LEU A 751 4.38 2.68 -11.18
N GLY A 752 3.20 2.15 -11.49
CA GLY A 752 2.03 2.95 -11.84
C GLY A 752 2.10 3.61 -13.22
N LEU A 753 0.93 3.73 -13.85
CA LEU A 753 0.72 4.34 -15.15
C LEU A 753 0.18 5.77 -15.00
N THR A 754 0.76 6.73 -15.73
CA THR A 754 0.12 8.04 -15.91
C THR A 754 -1.09 7.92 -16.85
N ALA A 755 -1.93 8.95 -16.91
CA ALA A 755 -3.10 8.94 -17.78
C ALA A 755 -2.70 8.78 -19.26
N GLU A 756 -1.65 9.50 -19.68
CA GLU A 756 -1.09 9.49 -21.03
C GLU A 756 -0.55 8.11 -21.38
N GLN A 757 0.25 7.50 -20.48
CA GLN A 757 0.81 6.16 -20.67
C GLN A 757 -0.28 5.09 -20.79
N GLY A 758 -1.29 5.16 -19.93
CA GLY A 758 -2.41 4.23 -19.96
C GLY A 758 -3.23 4.34 -21.25
N LEU A 759 -3.48 5.55 -21.75
CA LEU A 759 -4.18 5.77 -23.02
C LEU A 759 -3.35 5.31 -24.24
N ALA A 760 -2.03 5.52 -24.24
CA ALA A 760 -1.15 4.98 -25.28
C ALA A 760 -1.16 3.44 -25.32
N LEU A 761 -1.19 2.78 -24.15
CA LEU A 761 -1.33 1.33 -24.05
C LEU A 761 -2.72 0.83 -24.47
N PHE A 762 -3.77 1.62 -24.23
CA PHE A 762 -5.12 1.33 -24.74
C PHE A 762 -5.12 1.30 -26.28
N ASP A 763 -4.47 2.24 -26.94
CA ASP A 763 -4.35 2.27 -28.40
C ASP A 763 -3.51 1.13 -28.97
N ALA A 764 -2.43 0.75 -28.26
CA ALA A 764 -1.66 -0.44 -28.61
C ALA A 764 -2.51 -1.72 -28.49
N ALA A 765 -3.36 -1.82 -27.47
CA ALA A 765 -4.21 -2.97 -27.24
C ALA A 765 -5.36 -3.09 -28.26
N LEU A 766 -5.93 -1.97 -28.73
CA LEU A 766 -6.95 -1.98 -29.80
C LEU A 766 -6.44 -2.58 -31.12
N ARG A 767 -5.13 -2.51 -31.36
CA ARG A 767 -4.47 -3.07 -32.55
C ARG A 767 -4.04 -4.54 -32.38
N SER A 768 -4.19 -5.10 -31.18
CA SER A 768 -3.77 -6.46 -30.88
C SER A 768 -4.88 -7.48 -31.11
N ASP A 769 -4.49 -8.67 -31.61
CA ASP A 769 -5.40 -9.80 -31.75
C ASP A 769 -5.58 -10.61 -30.45
N GLU A 770 -4.86 -10.28 -29.38
CA GLU A 770 -4.90 -10.99 -28.09
C GLU A 770 -6.19 -10.72 -27.30
N ALA A 771 -6.76 -11.77 -26.71
CA ALA A 771 -7.97 -11.69 -25.89
C ALA A 771 -7.74 -11.02 -24.52
N LEU A 772 -6.57 -11.27 -23.92
CA LEU A 772 -6.17 -10.76 -22.62
C LEU A 772 -4.80 -10.11 -22.73
N LEU A 773 -4.72 -8.84 -22.36
CA LEU A 773 -3.49 -8.07 -22.27
C LEU A 773 -3.32 -7.50 -20.87
N LEU A 774 -2.08 -7.37 -20.43
CA LEU A 774 -1.68 -6.81 -19.14
C LEU A 774 -0.90 -5.52 -19.40
N PRO A 775 -1.55 -4.35 -19.42
CA PRO A 775 -0.86 -3.07 -19.50
C PRO A 775 -0.35 -2.69 -18.10
N VAL A 776 0.97 -2.75 -17.90
CA VAL A 776 1.63 -2.51 -16.61
C VAL A 776 3.07 -2.03 -16.81
N ARG A 777 3.52 -1.12 -15.94
CA ARG A 777 4.93 -0.72 -15.85
C ARG A 777 5.65 -1.48 -14.75
N LEU A 778 6.53 -2.39 -15.15
CA LEU A 778 7.29 -3.24 -14.23
C LEU A 778 8.72 -2.72 -13.99
N ASP A 779 9.13 -2.60 -12.73
CA ASP A 779 10.53 -2.37 -12.31
C ASP A 779 11.28 -3.70 -12.21
N ALA A 780 12.22 -3.90 -13.13
CA ALA A 780 13.01 -5.11 -13.19
C ALA A 780 14.00 -5.30 -12.05
N ALA A 781 14.55 -4.19 -11.56
CA ALA A 781 15.48 -4.22 -10.44
C ALA A 781 14.74 -4.63 -9.18
N ALA A 782 13.53 -4.10 -8.97
CA ALA A 782 12.64 -4.52 -7.88
C ALA A 782 12.26 -6.00 -8.01
N LEU A 783 11.84 -6.47 -9.20
CA LEU A 783 11.52 -7.89 -9.43
C LEU A 783 12.75 -8.81 -9.23
N ARG A 784 13.95 -8.40 -9.65
CA ARG A 784 15.20 -9.14 -9.38
C ARG A 784 15.52 -9.25 -7.90
N ALA A 785 15.31 -8.18 -7.16
CA ALA A 785 15.62 -8.12 -5.73
C ALA A 785 14.77 -9.09 -4.90
N GLN A 786 13.62 -9.53 -5.41
CA GLN A 786 12.75 -10.51 -4.74
C GLN A 786 13.31 -11.95 -4.76
N GLY A 787 14.22 -12.28 -5.68
CA GLY A 787 14.92 -13.57 -5.68
C GLY A 787 13.99 -14.78 -5.69
N ALA A 788 14.07 -15.61 -4.64
CA ALA A 788 13.25 -16.83 -4.51
C ALA A 788 11.77 -16.55 -4.20
N ASP A 789 11.45 -15.37 -3.66
CA ASP A 789 10.09 -14.96 -3.32
C ASP A 789 9.31 -14.41 -4.54
N LEU A 790 9.95 -14.33 -5.73
CA LEU A 790 9.31 -13.88 -6.96
C LEU A 790 8.19 -14.85 -7.40
N PRO A 791 6.95 -14.38 -7.65
CA PRO A 791 5.84 -15.21 -8.11
C PRO A 791 6.19 -16.03 -9.35
N ALA A 792 5.76 -17.30 -9.39
CA ALA A 792 6.08 -18.23 -10.48
C ALA A 792 5.76 -17.66 -11.88
N LEU A 793 4.65 -16.94 -11.98
CA LEU A 793 4.20 -16.24 -13.18
C LEU A 793 5.20 -15.20 -13.71
N LEU A 794 5.99 -14.54 -12.85
CA LEU A 794 6.91 -13.46 -13.22
C LEU A 794 8.36 -13.93 -13.46
N ARG A 795 8.69 -15.18 -13.11
CA ARG A 795 10.05 -15.74 -13.27
C ARG A 795 10.56 -15.69 -14.71
N GLY A 796 9.67 -15.68 -15.70
CA GLY A 796 10.03 -15.58 -17.12
C GLY A 796 10.51 -14.20 -17.57
N LEU A 797 10.20 -13.13 -16.83
CA LEU A 797 10.56 -11.73 -17.17
C LEU A 797 11.95 -11.33 -16.71
N VAL A 798 12.54 -12.12 -15.79
CA VAL A 798 13.79 -11.80 -15.13
C VAL A 798 14.72 -13.01 -15.20
N PRO A 799 15.91 -12.90 -15.82
CA PRO A 799 16.86 -14.00 -15.84
C PRO A 799 17.25 -14.38 -14.40
N ALA A 800 16.90 -15.57 -13.96
CA ALA A 800 17.39 -16.10 -12.69
C ALA A 800 18.91 -16.31 -12.78
N PRO A 801 19.72 -15.86 -11.81
CA PRO A 801 21.13 -16.24 -11.76
C PRO A 801 21.21 -17.76 -11.56
N VAL A 802 21.62 -18.49 -12.60
CA VAL A 802 21.85 -19.93 -12.55
C VAL A 802 23.13 -20.20 -11.76
N ARG A 803 23.09 -20.02 -10.43
CA ARG A 803 24.08 -20.59 -9.52
C ARG A 803 23.48 -21.83 -8.89
N ARG A 804 23.79 -22.97 -9.49
CA ARG A 804 23.56 -24.28 -8.91
C ARG A 804 24.53 -24.42 -7.74
N THR A 805 24.09 -24.09 -6.54
CA THR A 805 24.79 -24.51 -5.32
C THR A 805 24.73 -26.03 -5.25
N VAL A 806 25.89 -26.66 -5.07
CA VAL A 806 25.99 -28.10 -4.86
C VAL A 806 25.29 -28.40 -3.54
N THR A 807 24.06 -28.92 -3.61
CA THR A 807 23.38 -29.53 -2.46
C THR A 807 24.17 -30.75 -2.05
N ALA A 808 24.82 -30.68 -0.88
CA ALA A 808 25.25 -31.87 -0.18
C ALA A 808 24.01 -32.71 0.14
N ASN A 809 23.92 -33.88 -0.48
CA ASN A 809 22.99 -34.99 -0.25
C ASN A 809 21.74 -34.71 0.61
N SER A 810 20.61 -34.50 -0.05
CA SER A 810 19.29 -34.68 0.55
C SER A 810 18.93 -36.18 0.61
N SER A 811 19.05 -36.75 1.81
CA SER A 811 18.34 -37.95 2.20
C SER A 811 17.90 -37.81 3.66
N GLY A 812 16.59 -37.74 3.89
CA GLY A 812 15.99 -37.78 5.23
C GLY A 812 15.25 -36.49 5.60
N ALA A 813 14.03 -36.65 6.09
CA ALA A 813 13.13 -35.59 6.51
C ALA A 813 13.75 -34.65 7.57
N GLY A 814 13.45 -33.35 7.43
CA GLY A 814 13.38 -32.36 8.50
C GLY A 814 14.67 -32.06 9.25
N THR A 815 15.55 -31.23 8.66
CA THR A 815 16.27 -30.22 9.46
C THR A 815 16.34 -28.92 8.64
N SER A 816 15.77 -27.82 9.16
CA SER A 816 15.74 -26.54 8.44
C SER A 816 17.11 -25.86 8.47
N ALA A 817 17.44 -25.01 7.48
CA ALA A 817 18.69 -24.22 7.48
C ALA A 817 18.84 -23.37 8.75
N LEU A 818 17.71 -23.01 9.37
CA LEU A 818 17.63 -22.34 10.66
C LEU A 818 18.09 -23.23 11.82
N GLU A 819 17.70 -24.50 11.87
CA GLU A 819 18.17 -25.46 12.89
C GLU A 819 19.70 -25.67 12.80
N ALA A 820 20.26 -25.67 11.59
CA ALA A 820 21.71 -25.73 11.40
C ALA A 820 22.42 -24.43 11.82
N ALA A 821 21.82 -23.26 11.56
CA ALA A 821 22.38 -21.95 11.96
C ALA A 821 22.24 -21.66 13.46
N THR A 822 21.24 -22.26 14.12
CA THR A 822 20.93 -22.07 15.54
C THR A 822 21.51 -23.17 16.43
N ALA A 823 22.00 -24.27 15.85
CA ALA A 823 22.61 -25.38 16.57
C ALA A 823 23.87 -24.95 17.35
N GLY A 824 23.78 -25.00 18.68
CA GLY A 824 24.89 -24.73 19.59
C GLY A 824 25.08 -23.27 19.98
N LEU A 825 24.20 -22.35 19.56
CA LEU A 825 24.22 -20.97 20.05
C LEU A 825 23.75 -20.89 21.51
N PRO A 826 24.45 -20.14 22.39
CA PRO A 826 23.95 -19.77 23.70
C PRO A 826 22.61 -19.02 23.61
N GLU A 827 21.72 -19.20 24.59
CA GLU A 827 20.36 -18.63 24.57
C GLU A 827 20.28 -17.11 24.26
N PRO A 828 21.16 -16.25 24.80
CA PRO A 828 21.16 -14.81 24.46
C PRO A 828 21.56 -14.53 23.00
N GLU A 829 22.44 -15.36 22.43
CA GLU A 829 22.90 -15.22 21.05
C GLU A 829 21.86 -15.73 20.06
N LEU A 830 21.14 -16.80 20.41
CA LEU A 830 20.01 -17.33 19.64
C LEU A 830 18.86 -16.31 19.54
N LEU A 831 18.43 -15.73 20.66
CA LEU A 831 17.37 -14.73 20.67
C LEU A 831 17.75 -13.47 19.90
N ARG A 832 19.01 -13.02 19.98
CA ARG A 832 19.52 -11.90 19.19
C ARG A 832 19.47 -12.21 17.69
N TYR A 833 19.96 -13.39 17.30
CA TYR A 833 19.91 -13.83 15.90
C TYR A 833 18.47 -13.88 15.35
N LEU A 834 17.53 -14.46 16.10
CA LEU A 834 16.11 -14.51 15.70
C LEU A 834 15.48 -13.12 15.67
N THR A 835 15.85 -12.23 16.58
CA THR A 835 15.36 -10.84 16.60
C THR A 835 15.86 -10.08 15.39
N ASP A 836 17.14 -10.20 15.05
CA ASP A 836 17.72 -9.54 13.87
C ASP A 836 17.09 -10.07 12.57
N LEU A 837 16.82 -11.38 12.48
CA LEU A 837 16.09 -12.00 11.38
C LEU A 837 14.68 -11.41 11.23
N VAL A 838 13.94 -11.27 12.33
CA VAL A 838 12.58 -10.68 12.28
C VAL A 838 12.63 -9.21 11.88
N ARG A 839 13.60 -8.45 12.38
CA ARG A 839 13.78 -7.03 12.04
C ARG A 839 14.14 -6.84 10.58
N GLU A 840 14.96 -7.72 10.00
CA GLU A 840 15.33 -7.68 8.59
C GLU A 840 14.11 -7.90 7.69
N HIS A 841 13.29 -8.91 7.99
CA HIS A 841 12.06 -9.15 7.24
C HIS A 841 11.00 -8.05 7.46
N ALA A 842 10.90 -7.51 8.68
CA ALA A 842 10.00 -6.40 8.98
C ALA A 842 10.43 -5.11 8.27
N ALA A 843 11.73 -4.81 8.23
CA ALA A 843 12.29 -3.68 7.49
C ALA A 843 11.99 -3.80 5.99
N SER A 844 12.13 -5.00 5.44
CA SER A 844 11.83 -5.28 4.03
C SER A 844 10.35 -5.01 3.69
N VAL A 845 9.41 -5.45 4.53
CA VAL A 845 7.96 -5.23 4.32
C VAL A 845 7.62 -3.73 4.39
N LEU A 846 8.17 -3.04 5.38
CA LEU A 846 7.94 -1.60 5.59
C LEU A 846 8.70 -0.70 4.61
N GLY A 847 9.65 -1.25 3.86
CA GLY A 847 10.47 -0.49 2.90
C GLY A 847 11.61 0.29 3.54
N HIS A 848 12.07 -0.11 4.72
CA HIS A 848 13.29 0.42 5.32
C HIS A 848 14.52 -0.23 4.68
N ALA A 849 15.54 0.59 4.37
CA ALA A 849 16.79 0.13 3.77
C ALA A 849 17.68 -0.67 4.74
N ASP A 850 17.41 -0.62 6.05
CA ASP A 850 18.19 -1.28 7.09
C ASP A 850 17.28 -1.85 8.20
N ALA A 851 17.57 -3.07 8.65
CA ALA A 851 16.96 -3.72 9.81
C ALA A 851 17.16 -2.92 11.11
N VAL A 852 18.24 -2.14 11.20
CA VAL A 852 18.53 -1.27 12.36
C VAL A 852 17.48 -0.17 12.51
N ALA A 853 16.87 0.28 11.41
CA ALA A 853 15.80 1.28 11.44
C ALA A 853 14.48 0.75 12.04
N VAL A 854 14.29 -0.57 12.07
CA VAL A 854 13.18 -1.22 12.75
C VAL A 854 13.59 -1.50 14.18
N ASP A 855 13.04 -0.76 15.14
CA ASP A 855 13.28 -1.02 16.56
C ASP A 855 12.65 -2.36 16.96
N ALA A 856 13.46 -3.22 17.56
CA ALA A 856 13.07 -4.58 17.98
C ALA A 856 11.89 -4.60 18.97
N ARG A 857 11.72 -3.53 19.76
CA ARG A 857 10.74 -3.40 20.85
C ARG A 857 9.52 -2.57 20.47
N ARG A 858 9.61 -1.80 19.39
CA ARG A 858 8.52 -0.95 18.91
C ARG A 858 7.43 -1.80 18.26
N ALA A 859 6.18 -1.44 18.49
CA ALA A 859 5.05 -2.19 17.97
C ALA A 859 5.01 -2.14 16.44
N PHE A 860 4.68 -3.25 15.78
CA PHE A 860 4.60 -3.34 14.33
C PHE A 860 3.63 -2.30 13.74
N LYS A 861 2.49 -2.04 14.38
CA LYS A 861 1.56 -0.98 13.94
C LYS A 861 2.19 0.42 13.95
N ASP A 862 2.98 0.75 14.97
CA ASP A 862 3.65 2.05 15.08
C ASP A 862 4.79 2.21 14.06
N LEU A 863 5.21 1.09 13.46
CA LEU A 863 6.14 1.01 12.35
C LEU A 863 5.43 1.00 10.99
N GLY A 864 4.10 1.02 10.94
CA GLY A 864 3.30 1.09 9.73
C GLY A 864 2.74 -0.24 9.21
N PHE A 865 2.68 -1.29 10.03
CA PHE A 865 2.05 -2.56 9.64
C PHE A 865 0.52 -2.46 9.59
N ASP A 866 -0.06 -2.73 8.42
CA ASP A 866 -1.49 -3.01 8.20
C ASP A 866 -1.75 -4.54 8.10
N SER A 867 -2.99 -4.96 7.84
CA SER A 867 -3.36 -6.38 7.72
C SER A 867 -2.60 -7.10 6.59
N LEU A 868 -2.25 -6.40 5.51
CA LEU A 868 -1.52 -6.97 4.37
C LEU A 868 -0.02 -7.07 4.64
N ALA A 869 0.57 -6.06 5.28
CA ALA A 869 1.95 -6.07 5.77
C ALA A 869 2.16 -7.19 6.80
N ALA A 870 1.16 -7.44 7.66
CA ALA A 870 1.20 -8.54 8.62
C ALA A 870 1.30 -9.91 7.94
N VAL A 871 0.48 -10.15 6.91
CA VAL A 871 0.57 -11.36 6.07
C VAL A 871 1.92 -11.43 5.36
N GLY A 872 2.41 -10.31 4.81
CA GLY A 872 3.71 -10.22 4.15
C GLY A 872 4.90 -10.59 5.05
N LEU A 873 4.92 -10.10 6.29
CA LEU A 873 5.96 -10.46 7.27
C LEU A 873 5.86 -11.93 7.68
N ARG A 874 4.66 -12.43 7.94
CA ARG A 874 4.45 -13.85 8.24
C ARG A 874 4.94 -14.74 7.11
N ASN A 875 4.62 -14.41 5.85
CA ASN A 875 5.05 -15.18 4.67
C ASN A 875 6.57 -15.23 4.55
N ARG A 876 7.23 -14.06 4.66
CA ARG A 876 8.69 -13.97 4.61
C ARG A 876 9.36 -14.75 5.74
N LEU A 877 8.83 -14.65 6.96
CA LEU A 877 9.34 -15.41 8.10
C LEU A 877 9.12 -16.93 7.92
N THR A 878 7.97 -17.34 7.42
CA THR A 878 7.68 -18.76 7.13
C THR A 878 8.65 -19.30 6.08
N SER A 879 8.90 -18.53 5.01
CA SER A 879 9.88 -18.85 3.95
C SER A 879 11.30 -18.96 4.50
N ALA A 880 11.74 -17.97 5.28
CA ALA A 880 13.09 -17.92 5.82
C ALA A 880 13.37 -18.96 6.92
N THR A 881 12.37 -19.29 7.73
CA THR A 881 12.53 -20.19 8.88
C THR A 881 12.11 -21.63 8.60
N GLY A 882 11.24 -21.85 7.60
CA GLY A 882 10.55 -23.12 7.37
C GLY A 882 9.52 -23.48 8.45
N LEU A 883 9.23 -22.57 9.40
CA LEU A 883 8.28 -22.80 10.50
C LEU A 883 6.88 -22.33 10.11
N LYS A 884 5.85 -23.08 10.53
CA LYS A 884 4.45 -22.65 10.39
C LYS A 884 4.11 -21.59 11.44
N LEU A 885 3.77 -20.40 10.95
CA LEU A 885 3.39 -19.24 11.77
C LEU A 885 1.91 -18.89 11.53
N PRO A 886 1.14 -18.60 12.59
CA PRO A 886 -0.29 -18.29 12.46
C PRO A 886 -0.52 -16.96 11.72
N ALA A 887 -1.67 -16.81 11.05
CA ALA A 887 -2.07 -15.57 10.37
C ALA A 887 -2.19 -14.37 11.34
N THR A 888 -2.45 -14.63 12.62
CA THR A 888 -2.54 -13.63 13.70
C THR A 888 -1.18 -13.22 14.27
N LEU A 889 -0.05 -13.73 13.75
CA LEU A 889 1.31 -13.55 14.30
C LEU A 889 1.61 -12.12 14.77
N VAL A 890 1.39 -11.14 13.90
CA VAL A 890 1.70 -9.72 14.17
C VAL A 890 0.74 -9.10 15.18
N PHE A 891 -0.49 -9.62 15.27
CA PHE A 891 -1.50 -9.17 16.22
C PHE A 891 -1.24 -9.73 17.63
N ASP A 892 -0.87 -11.00 17.70
CA ASP A 892 -0.59 -11.70 18.96
C ASP A 892 0.79 -11.35 19.53
N HIS A 893 1.75 -11.05 18.66
CA HIS A 893 3.13 -10.73 19.00
C HIS A 893 3.49 -9.34 18.45
N PRO A 894 3.39 -8.28 19.27
CA PRO A 894 3.32 -6.91 18.79
C PRO A 894 4.66 -6.37 18.25
N ASN A 895 5.80 -7.01 18.49
CA ASN A 895 7.11 -6.52 18.06
C ASN A 895 8.08 -7.65 17.69
N SER A 896 9.27 -7.28 17.20
CA SER A 896 10.25 -8.23 16.67
C SER A 896 10.82 -9.15 17.76
N GLU A 897 11.00 -8.64 19.00
CA GLU A 897 11.43 -9.47 20.14
C GLU A 897 10.36 -10.53 20.51
N ALA A 898 9.07 -10.15 20.51
CA ALA A 898 7.97 -11.06 20.84
C ALA A 898 7.80 -12.17 19.79
N VAL A 899 8.00 -11.84 18.50
CA VAL A 899 8.01 -12.84 17.42
C VAL A 899 9.25 -13.73 17.52
N ALA A 900 10.43 -13.18 17.82
CA ALA A 900 11.64 -13.97 18.02
C ALA A 900 11.51 -14.97 19.19
N ALA A 901 10.83 -14.59 20.26
CA ALA A 901 10.52 -15.49 21.37
C ALA A 901 9.59 -16.65 20.96
N LEU A 902 8.58 -16.38 20.11
CA LEU A 902 7.73 -17.42 19.54
C LEU A 902 8.52 -18.36 18.62
N LEU A 903 9.37 -17.80 17.75
CA LEU A 903 10.23 -18.61 16.86
C LEU A 903 11.12 -19.54 17.69
N ARG A 904 11.70 -19.05 18.80
CA ARG A 904 12.48 -19.87 19.73
C ARG A 904 11.66 -21.04 20.30
N GLU A 905 10.43 -20.76 20.76
CA GLU A 905 9.55 -21.80 21.29
C GLU A 905 9.23 -22.89 20.26
N LYS A 906 9.02 -22.50 19.01
CA LYS A 906 8.75 -23.44 17.90
C LYS A 906 9.98 -24.23 17.45
N ILE A 907 11.19 -23.67 17.55
CA ILE A 907 12.46 -24.36 17.19
C ILE A 907 12.88 -25.36 18.27
N SER A 908 12.51 -25.13 19.54
CA SER A 908 12.93 -25.99 20.65
C SER A 908 11.78 -26.26 21.65
N PRO A 909 10.77 -27.05 21.25
CA PRO A 909 9.62 -27.38 22.11
C PRO A 909 10.02 -28.12 23.41
N ALA A 910 11.20 -28.74 23.43
CA ALA A 910 11.74 -29.44 24.60
C ALA A 910 12.21 -28.52 25.74
N ALA A 911 12.49 -27.24 25.48
CA ALA A 911 12.97 -26.28 26.51
C ALA A 911 11.82 -25.50 27.18
N ALA A 912 10.67 -25.33 26.51
CA ALA A 912 9.50 -24.63 27.04
C ALA A 912 8.82 -25.39 28.20
N ALA A 913 8.82 -26.72 28.15
CA ALA A 913 8.31 -27.58 29.22
C ALA A 913 9.13 -27.50 30.53
N ALA A 914 10.38 -27.01 30.47
CA ALA A 914 11.23 -26.84 31.66
C ALA A 914 11.09 -25.45 32.31
N ALA A 915 10.65 -24.43 31.56
CA ALA A 915 10.53 -23.06 32.05
C ALA A 915 9.19 -22.78 32.76
N ALA A 916 8.13 -23.54 32.46
CA ALA A 916 6.83 -23.44 33.15
C ALA A 916 6.88 -23.87 34.62
N THR A 917 7.96 -24.51 35.07
CA THR A 917 8.11 -25.05 36.43
C THR A 917 8.85 -24.11 37.39
N ASN A 918 9.37 -22.95 36.94
CA ASN A 918 10.23 -22.08 37.75
C ASN A 918 9.85 -20.58 37.68
N VAL A 919 8.58 -20.23 37.88
CA VAL A 919 8.21 -18.87 38.29
C VAL A 919 8.08 -18.82 39.81
N THR A 920 9.21 -18.65 40.49
CA THR A 920 9.25 -18.21 41.87
C THR A 920 8.78 -16.76 41.96
N VAL A 921 7.68 -16.55 42.67
CA VAL A 921 7.19 -15.24 43.10
C VAL A 921 8.32 -14.49 43.80
N GLY A 922 8.80 -13.42 43.18
CA GLY A 922 9.78 -12.51 43.76
C GLY A 922 9.12 -11.71 44.88
N ALA A 923 9.35 -12.15 46.12
CA ALA A 923 9.03 -11.39 47.31
C ALA A 923 9.82 -10.08 47.33
N VAL A 924 9.11 -8.95 47.33
CA VAL A 924 9.67 -7.66 47.75
C VAL A 924 9.58 -7.62 49.28
N GLY A 925 10.74 -7.50 49.92
CA GLY A 925 10.89 -7.54 51.36
C GLY A 925 10.36 -6.29 52.08
N ALA A 926 9.52 -6.58 53.09
CA ALA A 926 9.53 -6.04 54.45
C ALA A 926 9.47 -4.53 54.69
N VAL A 927 8.31 -4.10 55.19
CA VAL A 927 8.24 -3.14 56.31
C VAL A 927 7.35 -3.74 57.41
N GLY A 928 7.92 -3.89 58.61
CA GLY A 928 7.21 -3.84 59.91
C GLY A 928 6.22 -4.96 60.26
N ALA A 929 6.65 -5.89 61.11
CA ALA A 929 5.78 -6.88 61.75
C ALA A 929 4.76 -6.26 62.72
N VAL A 930 3.46 -6.53 62.53
CA VAL A 930 2.46 -6.92 63.56
C VAL A 930 1.31 -7.69 62.87
N GLY A 931 0.99 -8.91 63.33
CA GLY A 931 -0.26 -9.63 63.01
C GLY A 931 -0.18 -10.60 61.83
N GLY A 932 -0.52 -11.87 62.06
CA GLY A 932 -0.37 -12.95 61.07
C GLY A 932 -1.26 -12.76 59.83
N VAL A 933 -0.65 -12.92 58.65
CA VAL A 933 -1.35 -13.06 57.37
C VAL A 933 -2.22 -14.32 57.45
N VAL A 934 -3.54 -14.15 57.46
CA VAL A 934 -4.49 -15.26 57.38
C VAL A 934 -4.78 -15.46 55.89
N GLU A 935 -3.99 -16.31 55.21
CA GLU A 935 -4.19 -16.62 53.78
C GLU A 935 -5.59 -17.23 53.48
N ASP A 936 -6.32 -17.68 54.51
CA ASP A 936 -7.62 -18.37 54.41
C ASP A 936 -8.85 -17.55 54.88
N ASP A 937 -8.76 -16.22 55.07
CA ASP A 937 -9.91 -15.39 55.48
C ASP A 937 -10.47 -14.53 54.33
N PRO A 938 -11.59 -14.94 53.68
CA PRO A 938 -12.12 -14.24 52.51
C PRO A 938 -12.58 -12.82 52.83
N VAL A 939 -12.44 -11.92 51.85
CA VAL A 939 -13.03 -10.57 51.93
C VAL A 939 -14.50 -10.66 51.52
N VAL A 940 -15.37 -10.06 52.32
CA VAL A 940 -16.82 -10.09 52.13
C VAL A 940 -17.39 -8.69 52.01
N ILE A 941 -18.46 -8.56 51.22
CA ILE A 941 -19.27 -7.35 51.13
C ILE A 941 -20.37 -7.47 52.18
N VAL A 942 -20.48 -6.48 53.07
CA VAL A 942 -21.47 -6.46 54.17
C VAL A 942 -22.46 -5.31 54.07
N GLY A 943 -22.18 -4.31 53.23
CA GLY A 943 -23.09 -3.21 52.90
C GLY A 943 -22.83 -2.70 51.49
N MET A 944 -23.85 -2.08 50.89
CA MET A 944 -23.77 -1.48 49.56
C MET A 944 -24.76 -0.31 49.45
N SER A 945 -24.38 0.71 48.68
CA SER A 945 -25.24 1.84 48.31
C SER A 945 -24.92 2.26 46.87
N CYS A 946 -25.90 2.81 46.16
CA CYS A 946 -25.68 3.29 44.78
C CYS A 946 -26.71 4.34 44.35
N ARG A 947 -26.32 5.15 43.36
CA ARG A 947 -27.19 6.01 42.55
C ARG A 947 -26.93 5.74 41.07
N TYR A 948 -28.00 5.49 40.30
CA TYR A 948 -27.92 5.27 38.85
C TYR A 948 -29.08 5.98 38.11
N PRO A 949 -28.95 6.22 36.79
CA PRO A 949 -30.02 6.77 35.97
C PRO A 949 -31.31 5.95 36.03
N GLY A 950 -32.45 6.57 35.71
CA GLY A 950 -33.76 5.92 35.80
C GLY A 950 -34.40 5.95 37.19
N GLY A 951 -33.89 6.81 38.10
CA GLY A 951 -34.43 6.97 39.45
C GLY A 951 -33.97 5.90 40.44
N VAL A 952 -32.79 5.32 40.21
CA VAL A 952 -32.22 4.29 41.08
C VAL A 952 -31.53 4.95 42.26
N GLU A 953 -32.11 4.79 43.46
CA GLU A 953 -31.56 5.33 44.70
C GLU A 953 -31.00 4.24 45.63
N SER A 954 -31.18 2.97 45.28
CA SER A 954 -30.72 1.84 46.09
C SER A 954 -30.36 0.61 45.25
N PRO A 955 -29.59 -0.34 45.79
CA PRO A 955 -29.33 -1.63 45.14
C PRO A 955 -30.63 -2.39 44.79
N GLU A 956 -31.67 -2.24 45.60
CA GLU A 956 -33.00 -2.82 45.34
C GLU A 956 -33.72 -2.16 44.17
N ASP A 957 -33.52 -0.86 43.95
CA ASP A 957 -34.04 -0.15 42.77
C ASP A 957 -33.28 -0.54 41.52
N LEU A 958 -31.96 -0.73 41.61
CA LEU A 958 -31.14 -1.22 40.51
C LEU A 958 -31.63 -2.60 40.06
N TRP A 959 -31.89 -3.51 41.02
CA TRP A 959 -32.41 -4.83 40.70
C TRP A 959 -33.77 -4.76 40.00
N ARG A 960 -34.68 -3.89 40.46
CA ARG A 960 -35.98 -3.67 39.81
C ARG A 960 -35.84 -3.13 38.40
N LEU A 961 -34.97 -2.14 38.18
CA LEU A 961 -34.70 -1.58 36.86
C LEU A 961 -34.26 -2.65 35.85
N VAL A 962 -33.37 -3.55 36.28
CA VAL A 962 -32.87 -4.67 35.46
C VAL A 962 -33.95 -5.72 35.23
N ASP A 963 -34.70 -6.12 36.26
CA ASP A 963 -35.77 -7.12 36.17
C ASP A 963 -36.93 -6.66 35.25
N ASP A 964 -37.29 -5.37 35.33
CA ASP A 964 -38.34 -4.77 34.52
C ASP A 964 -37.89 -4.40 33.10
N GLY A 965 -36.60 -4.54 32.77
CA GLY A 965 -36.03 -4.24 31.45
C GLY A 965 -36.14 -2.75 31.05
N VAL A 966 -36.02 -1.85 32.02
CA VAL A 966 -36.23 -0.40 31.81
C VAL A 966 -35.01 0.23 31.14
N ASP A 967 -35.26 0.94 30.03
CA ASP A 967 -34.26 1.80 29.36
C ASP A 967 -34.12 3.13 30.12
N ALA A 968 -32.94 3.36 30.69
CA ALA A 968 -32.62 4.56 31.46
C ALA A 968 -31.87 5.64 30.66
N ILE A 969 -31.76 5.48 29.33
CA ILE A 969 -31.17 6.47 28.43
C ILE A 969 -32.20 7.56 28.11
N GLY A 970 -31.80 8.82 28.30
CA GLY A 970 -32.62 9.99 28.04
C GLY A 970 -31.85 11.13 27.39
N GLY A 971 -32.52 12.26 27.14
CA GLY A 971 -31.86 13.45 26.59
C GLY A 971 -30.84 14.07 27.55
N PHE A 972 -29.94 14.89 27.02
CA PHE A 972 -28.95 15.63 27.81
C PHE A 972 -29.58 16.47 28.94
N PRO A 973 -28.86 16.62 30.08
CA PRO A 973 -29.35 17.33 31.26
C PRO A 973 -29.55 18.82 30.99
N LEU A 974 -30.67 19.38 31.49
CA LEU A 974 -31.01 20.80 31.33
C LEU A 974 -30.55 21.68 32.50
N ASP A 975 -30.12 21.07 33.60
CA ASP A 975 -29.77 21.71 34.87
C ASP A 975 -28.29 22.09 34.99
N ARG A 976 -27.48 21.80 33.95
CA ARG A 976 -26.01 22.01 33.95
C ARG A 976 -25.53 23.07 32.96
N GLY A 977 -26.46 23.77 32.31
CA GLY A 977 -26.14 24.88 31.40
C GLY A 977 -25.48 24.48 30.09
N TRP A 978 -25.63 23.23 29.65
CA TRP A 978 -25.10 22.76 28.37
C TRP A 978 -25.82 23.43 27.19
N ASP A 979 -25.06 23.92 26.21
CA ASP A 979 -25.62 24.41 24.94
C ASP A 979 -25.96 23.24 24.02
N VAL A 980 -26.99 22.47 24.38
CA VAL A 980 -27.38 21.22 23.69
C VAL A 980 -27.64 21.43 22.20
N GLU A 981 -28.24 22.57 21.83
CA GLU A 981 -28.50 22.89 20.41
C GLU A 981 -27.23 23.33 19.68
N GLY A 982 -26.35 24.10 20.33
CA GLY A 982 -25.10 24.56 19.74
C GLY A 982 -24.04 23.47 19.63
N ILE A 983 -24.06 22.43 20.44
CA ILE A 983 -23.08 21.33 20.37
C ILE A 983 -23.52 20.18 19.47
N TYR A 984 -24.79 20.08 19.07
CA TYR A 984 -25.23 18.97 18.23
C TYR A 984 -24.97 19.21 16.74
N ASP A 985 -24.47 18.19 16.06
CA ASP A 985 -24.45 18.10 14.61
C ASP A 985 -24.71 16.64 14.19
N PRO A 986 -25.75 16.33 13.41
CA PRO A 986 -26.02 14.96 12.99
C PRO A 986 -24.91 14.37 12.09
N GLU A 987 -24.02 15.20 11.52
CA GLU A 987 -22.87 14.75 10.75
C GLU A 987 -21.70 14.29 11.65
N PRO A 988 -21.30 13.01 11.59
CA PRO A 988 -20.20 12.51 12.43
C PRO A 988 -18.83 13.07 12.00
N GLY A 989 -18.07 13.58 12.97
CA GLY A 989 -16.69 14.05 12.77
C GLY A 989 -16.52 15.58 12.67
N VAL A 990 -17.60 16.35 12.80
CA VAL A 990 -17.53 17.82 12.86
C VAL A 990 -16.82 18.25 14.16
N ALA A 991 -15.77 19.06 14.02
CA ALA A 991 -14.97 19.49 15.16
C ALA A 991 -15.80 20.31 16.16
N GLY A 992 -15.73 19.96 17.45
CA GLY A 992 -16.47 20.64 18.51
C GLY A 992 -17.96 20.29 18.58
N LYS A 993 -18.41 19.25 17.86
CA LYS A 993 -19.82 18.83 17.84
C LYS A 993 -20.00 17.38 18.29
N SER A 994 -21.18 17.08 18.81
CA SER A 994 -21.67 15.73 19.12
C SER A 994 -22.77 15.32 18.14
N TYR A 995 -22.71 14.11 17.59
CA TYR A 995 -23.81 13.56 16.78
C TYR A 995 -24.85 12.79 17.60
N VAL A 996 -24.66 12.72 18.92
CA VAL A 996 -25.59 12.11 19.87
C VAL A 996 -26.14 13.20 20.81
N ARG A 997 -27.43 13.08 21.17
CA ARG A 997 -28.13 13.95 22.15
C ARG A 997 -28.65 13.19 23.38
N GLU A 998 -28.32 11.90 23.49
CA GLU A 998 -28.84 10.99 24.50
C GLU A 998 -27.72 10.37 25.35
N GLY A 999 -28.02 10.08 26.61
CA GLY A 999 -27.12 9.45 27.58
C GLY A 999 -27.85 9.10 28.89
N GLY A 1000 -27.18 8.41 29.80
CA GLY A 1000 -27.73 8.11 31.13
C GLY A 1000 -27.29 9.15 32.16
N PHE A 1001 -28.22 9.88 32.78
CA PHE A 1001 -27.87 10.94 33.75
C PHE A 1001 -28.54 10.72 35.10
N LEU A 1002 -27.84 11.09 36.18
CA LEU A 1002 -28.38 11.12 37.53
C LEU A 1002 -29.33 12.31 37.68
N ALA A 1003 -30.46 12.07 38.36
CA ALA A 1003 -31.37 13.13 38.75
C ALA A 1003 -30.82 13.87 39.99
N ASP A 1004 -31.05 15.18 40.06
CA ASP A 1004 -30.80 16.03 41.24
C ASP A 1004 -29.36 16.01 41.79
N VAL A 1005 -28.35 15.98 40.90
CA VAL A 1005 -26.92 16.03 41.30
C VAL A 1005 -26.51 17.36 41.97
N ALA A 1006 -27.37 18.38 41.91
CA ALA A 1006 -27.15 19.66 42.55
C ALA A 1006 -27.55 19.66 44.05
N GLY A 1007 -28.41 18.74 44.47
CA GLY A 1007 -28.88 18.58 45.86
C GLY A 1007 -27.77 18.05 46.77
N PHE A 1008 -27.73 18.55 48.01
CA PHE A 1008 -26.84 18.05 49.07
C PHE A 1008 -27.24 18.59 50.44
N ASP A 1009 -27.33 17.73 51.46
CA ASP A 1009 -27.57 18.16 52.86
C ASP A 1009 -26.26 18.61 53.55
N ALA A 1010 -25.85 19.84 53.25
CA ALA A 1010 -24.60 20.40 53.78
C ALA A 1010 -24.61 20.51 55.32
N GLU A 1011 -25.76 20.83 55.93
CA GLU A 1011 -25.86 20.99 57.39
C GLU A 1011 -25.65 19.66 58.11
N PHE A 1012 -26.22 18.57 57.59
CA PHE A 1012 -26.05 17.23 58.15
C PHE A 1012 -24.58 16.80 58.21
N PHE A 1013 -23.80 17.09 57.16
CA PHE A 1013 -22.36 16.78 57.12
C PHE A 1013 -21.46 17.84 57.77
N GLY A 1014 -22.03 18.89 58.38
CA GLY A 1014 -21.27 19.96 59.03
C GLY A 1014 -20.50 20.86 58.04
N ILE A 1015 -20.97 20.95 56.80
CA ILE A 1015 -20.35 21.71 55.70
C ILE A 1015 -21.10 23.03 55.52
N SER A 1016 -20.37 24.13 55.38
CA SER A 1016 -21.01 25.44 55.18
C SER A 1016 -21.65 25.54 53.78
N PRO A 1017 -22.77 26.26 53.59
CA PRO A 1017 -23.37 26.42 52.26
C PRO A 1017 -22.42 27.00 51.20
N ARG A 1018 -21.47 27.84 51.61
CA ARG A 1018 -20.45 28.40 50.72
C ARG A 1018 -19.48 27.32 50.24
N GLU A 1019 -19.03 26.48 51.15
CA GLU A 1019 -18.15 25.36 50.82
C GLU A 1019 -18.89 24.31 49.98
N ALA A 1020 -20.14 24.01 50.32
CA ALA A 1020 -20.98 23.09 49.56
C ALA A 1020 -21.15 23.52 48.10
N LEU A 1021 -21.27 24.83 47.80
CA LEU A 1021 -21.34 25.34 46.42
C LEU A 1021 -20.06 25.10 45.60
N GLU A 1022 -18.90 25.18 46.27
CA GLU A 1022 -17.58 25.01 45.65
C GLU A 1022 -17.17 23.53 45.55
N MET A 1023 -17.80 22.63 46.31
CA MET A 1023 -17.55 21.19 46.26
C MET A 1023 -18.03 20.56 44.96
N ASP A 1024 -17.23 19.67 44.39
CA ASP A 1024 -17.66 18.81 43.29
C ASP A 1024 -18.90 17.97 43.71
N PRO A 1025 -19.98 17.92 42.90
CA PRO A 1025 -21.13 17.04 43.13
C PRO A 1025 -20.77 15.58 43.44
N GLN A 1026 -19.68 15.07 42.86
CA GLN A 1026 -19.19 13.72 43.11
C GLN A 1026 -18.76 13.51 44.57
N GLN A 1027 -18.19 14.54 45.22
CA GLN A 1027 -17.83 14.49 46.65
C GLN A 1027 -19.07 14.47 47.53
N ARG A 1028 -20.08 15.26 47.18
CA ARG A 1028 -21.35 15.35 47.90
C ARG A 1028 -22.09 14.01 47.86
N LEU A 1029 -22.20 13.44 46.66
CA LEU A 1029 -22.85 12.16 46.41
C LEU A 1029 -22.17 11.01 47.15
N LEU A 1030 -20.82 11.00 47.16
CA LEU A 1030 -20.09 9.98 47.89
C LEU A 1030 -20.19 10.12 49.41
N LEU A 1031 -20.35 11.32 49.98
CA LEU A 1031 -20.59 11.49 51.42
C LEU A 1031 -21.93 10.85 51.83
N GLU A 1032 -22.98 11.13 51.08
CA GLU A 1032 -24.32 10.54 51.29
C GLU A 1032 -24.29 9.02 51.12
N LEU A 1033 -23.70 8.53 50.03
CA LEU A 1033 -23.59 7.10 49.77
C LEU A 1033 -22.70 6.38 50.80
N SER A 1034 -21.66 7.02 51.32
CA SER A 1034 -20.81 6.45 52.37
C SER A 1034 -21.60 6.23 53.64
N TRP A 1035 -22.38 7.26 54.05
CA TRP A 1035 -23.26 7.17 55.21
C TRP A 1035 -24.27 6.02 55.05
N GLU A 1036 -24.97 5.98 53.92
CA GLU A 1036 -25.95 4.93 53.62
C GLU A 1036 -25.34 3.53 53.55
N ALA A 1037 -24.14 3.39 53.00
CA ALA A 1037 -23.47 2.09 52.88
C ALA A 1037 -23.16 1.51 54.27
N PHE A 1038 -22.71 2.34 55.20
CA PHE A 1038 -22.46 1.93 56.59
C PHE A 1038 -23.76 1.59 57.33
N GLU A 1039 -24.81 2.41 57.21
CA GLU A 1039 -26.11 2.09 57.84
C GLU A 1039 -26.68 0.77 57.30
N ARG A 1040 -26.57 0.52 56.00
CA ARG A 1040 -26.99 -0.74 55.37
C ARG A 1040 -26.14 -1.93 55.81
N ALA A 1041 -24.87 -1.72 56.19
CA ALA A 1041 -24.04 -2.75 56.81
C ALA A 1041 -24.42 -3.03 58.28
N GLY A 1042 -25.31 -2.22 58.88
CA GLY A 1042 -25.63 -2.28 60.30
C GLY A 1042 -24.58 -1.59 61.20
N VAL A 1043 -23.77 -0.70 60.61
CA VAL A 1043 -22.71 0.05 61.29
C VAL A 1043 -23.18 1.49 61.49
N ASP A 1044 -23.13 1.98 62.73
CA ASP A 1044 -23.35 3.41 63.03
C ASP A 1044 -22.14 4.22 62.53
N PRO A 1045 -22.28 5.09 61.50
CA PRO A 1045 -21.15 5.83 60.94
C PRO A 1045 -20.43 6.71 61.97
N SER A 1046 -21.15 7.19 62.99
CA SER A 1046 -20.57 8.03 64.05
C SER A 1046 -19.65 7.24 64.99
N SER A 1047 -19.83 5.92 65.08
CA SER A 1047 -19.00 5.02 65.89
C SER A 1047 -17.65 4.69 65.25
N LEU A 1048 -17.46 4.99 63.96
CA LEU A 1048 -16.22 4.73 63.22
C LEU A 1048 -15.15 5.80 63.41
N ARG A 1049 -15.46 6.89 64.12
CA ARG A 1049 -14.51 7.97 64.36
C ARG A 1049 -13.29 7.48 65.15
N GLY A 1050 -12.09 7.66 64.60
CA GLY A 1050 -10.82 7.16 65.13
C GLY A 1050 -10.53 5.69 64.83
N SER A 1051 -11.36 5.04 64.00
CA SER A 1051 -11.09 3.66 63.54
C SER A 1051 -10.11 3.64 62.38
N ASP A 1052 -9.46 2.49 62.16
CA ASP A 1052 -8.58 2.22 61.02
C ASP A 1052 -9.35 1.95 59.71
N THR A 1053 -10.59 2.45 59.58
CA THR A 1053 -11.42 2.22 58.39
C THR A 1053 -10.79 2.87 57.16
N GLY A 1054 -10.55 2.09 56.11
CA GLY A 1054 -9.99 2.58 54.84
C GLY A 1054 -11.07 3.08 53.87
N VAL A 1055 -10.72 4.02 52.99
CA VAL A 1055 -11.56 4.60 51.94
C VAL A 1055 -10.84 4.53 50.60
N PHE A 1056 -11.39 3.79 49.65
CA PHE A 1056 -10.84 3.57 48.31
C PHE A 1056 -11.87 3.98 47.27
N ALA A 1057 -11.68 5.13 46.63
CA ALA A 1057 -12.66 5.70 45.70
C ALA A 1057 -12.10 5.75 44.27
N GLY A 1058 -12.82 5.20 43.31
CA GLY A 1058 -12.56 5.35 41.89
C GLY A 1058 -13.17 6.66 41.37
N LEU A 1059 -12.36 7.46 40.68
CA LEU A 1059 -12.78 8.74 40.09
C LEU A 1059 -12.09 8.91 38.74
N MET A 1060 -12.83 9.34 37.72
CA MET A 1060 -12.29 9.57 36.36
C MET A 1060 -12.39 11.04 35.92
N TYR A 1061 -13.38 11.80 36.43
CA TYR A 1061 -13.69 13.14 35.93
C TYR A 1061 -13.43 14.23 36.96
N HIS A 1062 -12.93 15.37 36.48
CA HIS A 1062 -12.54 16.54 37.27
C HIS A 1062 -12.92 17.84 36.54
N ASP A 1063 -14.13 17.91 35.99
CA ASP A 1063 -14.56 18.94 35.04
C ASP A 1063 -15.39 20.08 35.69
N TYR A 1064 -15.69 20.00 37.00
CA TYR A 1064 -16.44 21.02 37.72
C TYR A 1064 -15.59 22.25 38.07
N ALA A 1065 -16.03 23.45 37.69
CA ALA A 1065 -15.30 24.69 37.94
C ALA A 1065 -15.35 25.13 39.43
N GLY A 1066 -14.26 24.93 40.17
CA GLY A 1066 -14.09 25.34 41.57
C GLY A 1066 -12.68 25.05 42.12
N THR A 1067 -12.34 25.52 43.32
CA THR A 1067 -11.01 25.35 43.94
C THR A 1067 -10.72 23.93 44.47
N SER A 1068 -11.59 22.95 44.20
CA SER A 1068 -11.50 21.57 44.71
C SER A 1068 -11.53 20.50 43.62
N THR A 1069 -10.90 20.74 42.47
CA THR A 1069 -10.75 19.78 41.35
C THR A 1069 -9.66 18.73 41.58
N GLU A 1070 -9.14 18.60 42.80
CA GLU A 1070 -8.15 17.57 43.14
C GLU A 1070 -8.85 16.26 43.50
N GLY A 1071 -8.66 15.21 42.69
CA GLY A 1071 -9.29 13.91 42.92
C GLY A 1071 -9.00 13.31 44.30
N SER A 1072 -7.84 13.60 44.90
CA SER A 1072 -7.47 13.16 46.26
C SER A 1072 -8.44 13.63 47.35
N LEU A 1073 -9.18 14.72 47.13
CA LEU A 1073 -10.18 15.24 48.07
C LEU A 1073 -11.39 14.32 48.19
N VAL A 1074 -11.67 13.45 47.22
CA VAL A 1074 -12.83 12.54 47.26
C VAL A 1074 -12.71 11.54 48.40
N SER A 1075 -11.66 10.72 48.44
CA SER A 1075 -11.42 9.81 49.55
C SER A 1075 -11.10 10.56 50.84
N GLY A 1076 -10.32 11.64 50.75
CA GLY A 1076 -9.90 12.44 51.91
C GLY A 1076 -11.05 13.10 52.65
N ARG A 1077 -12.08 13.59 51.94
CA ARG A 1077 -13.23 14.25 52.55
C ARG A 1077 -14.15 13.27 53.29
N ILE A 1078 -14.34 12.06 52.77
CA ILE A 1078 -15.06 11.00 53.49
C ILE A 1078 -14.33 10.67 54.80
N SER A 1079 -13.01 10.44 54.73
CA SER A 1079 -12.20 10.19 55.92
C SER A 1079 -12.23 11.37 56.90
N TYR A 1080 -12.16 12.60 56.42
CA TYR A 1080 -12.21 13.79 57.27
C TYR A 1080 -13.56 13.96 57.98
N THR A 1081 -14.67 13.86 57.24
CA THR A 1081 -16.03 14.09 57.75
C THR A 1081 -16.46 12.99 58.73
N LEU A 1082 -16.14 11.73 58.44
CA LEU A 1082 -16.45 10.59 59.34
C LEU A 1082 -15.35 10.35 60.39
N GLY A 1083 -14.21 11.02 60.27
CA GLY A 1083 -13.05 10.89 61.17
C GLY A 1083 -12.38 9.53 61.12
N LEU A 1084 -12.20 8.96 59.93
CA LEU A 1084 -11.56 7.66 59.70
C LEU A 1084 -10.03 7.84 59.60
N GLU A 1085 -9.28 6.93 60.20
CA GLU A 1085 -7.80 6.98 60.29
C GLU A 1085 -7.10 5.88 59.47
N GLY A 1086 -7.85 5.09 58.70
CA GLY A 1086 -7.30 4.09 57.77
C GLY A 1086 -6.81 4.67 56.43
N PRO A 1087 -6.33 3.82 55.50
CA PRO A 1087 -5.85 4.28 54.19
C PRO A 1087 -6.93 5.03 53.40
N ALA A 1088 -6.62 6.22 52.87
CA ALA A 1088 -7.52 7.01 52.05
C ALA A 1088 -6.92 7.21 50.64
N VAL A 1089 -7.47 6.51 49.65
CA VAL A 1089 -6.92 6.43 48.29
C VAL A 1089 -8.00 6.77 47.27
N THR A 1090 -7.70 7.73 46.40
CA THR A 1090 -8.48 7.94 45.18
C THR A 1090 -7.71 7.37 43.99
N VAL A 1091 -8.38 6.58 43.15
CA VAL A 1091 -7.82 5.83 42.04
C VAL A 1091 -8.39 6.34 40.72
N ASP A 1092 -7.51 6.70 39.80
CA ASP A 1092 -7.87 6.98 38.41
C ASP A 1092 -7.13 5.99 37.49
N THR A 1093 -7.89 5.02 36.98
CA THR A 1093 -7.49 4.10 35.91
C THR A 1093 -8.52 4.16 34.78
N ALA A 1094 -9.13 5.34 34.58
CA ALA A 1094 -10.26 5.54 33.70
C ALA A 1094 -11.45 4.60 34.02
N CYS A 1095 -11.94 3.84 33.03
CA CYS A 1095 -13.16 3.04 33.16
C CYS A 1095 -13.07 1.89 34.20
N SER A 1096 -11.86 1.50 34.64
CA SER A 1096 -11.66 0.43 35.64
C SER A 1096 -11.51 0.91 37.08
N SER A 1097 -11.58 2.22 37.35
CA SER A 1097 -11.21 2.83 38.64
C SER A 1097 -11.91 2.21 39.85
N SER A 1098 -13.20 1.90 39.76
CA SER A 1098 -13.96 1.31 40.87
C SER A 1098 -13.53 -0.13 41.21
N LEU A 1099 -13.16 -0.93 40.19
CA LEU A 1099 -12.68 -2.30 40.39
C LEU A 1099 -11.25 -2.33 40.94
N VAL A 1100 -10.40 -1.38 40.52
CA VAL A 1100 -9.04 -1.24 41.08
C VAL A 1100 -9.11 -0.76 42.53
N ALA A 1101 -10.02 0.16 42.86
CA ALA A 1101 -10.29 0.58 44.24
C ALA A 1101 -10.74 -0.60 45.12
N LEU A 1102 -11.65 -1.45 44.63
CA LEU A 1102 -12.05 -2.70 45.30
C LEU A 1102 -10.86 -3.66 45.50
N HIS A 1103 -10.02 -3.83 44.48
CA HIS A 1103 -8.82 -4.67 44.57
C HIS A 1103 -7.88 -4.19 45.69
N TRP A 1104 -7.57 -2.89 45.75
CA TRP A 1104 -6.70 -2.34 46.78
C TRP A 1104 -7.32 -2.39 48.17
N ALA A 1105 -8.62 -2.11 48.31
CA ALA A 1105 -9.31 -2.26 49.59
C ALA A 1105 -9.24 -3.71 50.11
N ALA A 1106 -9.44 -4.70 49.23
CA ALA A 1106 -9.29 -6.11 49.58
C ALA A 1106 -7.85 -6.47 49.99
N GLN A 1107 -6.84 -5.91 49.32
CA GLN A 1107 -5.44 -6.11 49.70
C GLN A 1107 -5.12 -5.48 51.07
N SER A 1108 -5.55 -4.25 51.34
CA SER A 1108 -5.34 -3.59 52.64
C SER A 1108 -6.04 -4.33 53.79
N LEU A 1109 -7.24 -4.87 53.57
CA LEU A 1109 -7.91 -5.75 54.53
C LEU A 1109 -7.12 -7.05 54.77
N ARG A 1110 -6.60 -7.69 53.72
CA ARG A 1110 -5.80 -8.92 53.85
C ARG A 1110 -4.45 -8.66 54.54
N ALA A 1111 -3.85 -7.51 54.28
CA ALA A 1111 -2.60 -7.06 54.89
C ALA A 1111 -2.77 -6.56 56.33
N GLY A 1112 -4.01 -6.36 56.79
CA GLY A 1112 -4.30 -5.84 58.14
C GLY A 1112 -4.03 -4.34 58.29
N GLU A 1113 -3.96 -3.60 57.19
CA GLU A 1113 -3.81 -2.13 57.19
C GLU A 1113 -5.10 -1.42 57.61
N CYS A 1114 -6.25 -2.12 57.47
CA CYS A 1114 -7.54 -1.71 57.99
C CYS A 1114 -8.36 -2.92 58.45
N SER A 1115 -9.34 -2.68 59.31
CA SER A 1115 -10.31 -3.69 59.76
C SER A 1115 -11.65 -3.64 59.01
N LEU A 1116 -11.98 -2.48 58.44
CA LEU A 1116 -13.15 -2.20 57.61
C LEU A 1116 -12.70 -1.32 56.44
N ALA A 1117 -13.26 -1.52 55.24
CA ALA A 1117 -12.92 -0.70 54.08
C ALA A 1117 -14.17 -0.31 53.30
N LEU A 1118 -14.21 0.94 52.86
CA LEU A 1118 -15.20 1.45 51.92
C LEU A 1118 -14.55 1.50 50.53
N ALA A 1119 -15.16 0.84 49.53
CA ALA A 1119 -14.62 0.79 48.18
C ALA A 1119 -15.70 1.02 47.13
N GLY A 1120 -15.40 1.77 46.07
CA GLY A 1120 -16.34 1.96 44.96
C GLY A 1120 -15.90 3.06 44.01
N GLY A 1121 -16.85 3.75 43.38
CA GLY A 1121 -16.54 4.86 42.47
C GLY A 1121 -17.75 5.72 42.12
N VAL A 1122 -17.45 6.88 41.54
CA VAL A 1122 -18.44 7.90 41.14
C VAL A 1122 -18.10 8.48 39.78
N THR A 1123 -19.13 8.86 39.05
CA THR A 1123 -19.06 9.58 37.79
C THR A 1123 -20.25 10.52 37.70
N VAL A 1124 -19.97 11.82 37.61
CA VAL A 1124 -20.91 12.87 37.22
C VAL A 1124 -20.23 13.69 36.13
N MET A 1125 -20.92 13.90 35.02
CA MET A 1125 -20.48 14.69 33.87
C MET A 1125 -21.01 16.11 34.01
N THR A 1126 -20.13 17.07 34.28
CA THR A 1126 -20.52 18.47 34.45
C THR A 1126 -20.38 19.27 33.14
N THR A 1127 -19.60 18.78 32.17
CA THR A 1127 -19.51 19.32 30.80
C THR A 1127 -19.88 18.27 29.72
N PRO A 1128 -20.24 18.69 28.49
CA PRO A 1128 -20.54 17.78 27.40
C PRO A 1128 -19.30 17.28 26.64
N ASP A 1129 -18.08 17.63 27.08
CA ASP A 1129 -16.85 17.49 26.29
C ASP A 1129 -16.57 16.05 25.85
N MET A 1130 -16.90 15.08 26.70
CA MET A 1130 -16.69 13.67 26.40
C MET A 1130 -17.58 13.17 25.24
N PHE A 1131 -18.80 13.69 25.10
CA PHE A 1131 -19.63 13.40 23.93
C PHE A 1131 -19.05 14.02 22.64
N VAL A 1132 -18.48 15.22 22.74
CA VAL A 1132 -17.82 15.91 21.62
C VAL A 1132 -16.55 15.16 21.18
N ASP A 1133 -15.70 14.76 22.13
CA ASP A 1133 -14.43 14.09 21.85
C ASP A 1133 -14.61 12.68 21.26
N PHE A 1134 -15.58 11.92 21.77
CA PHE A 1134 -15.90 10.59 21.22
C PHE A 1134 -16.70 10.68 19.92
N SER A 1135 -17.47 11.75 19.71
CA SER A 1135 -18.10 11.99 18.42
C SER A 1135 -17.07 12.25 17.32
N ARG A 1136 -16.00 12.99 17.63
CA ARG A 1136 -14.88 13.18 16.69
C ARG A 1136 -14.21 11.86 16.31
N GLN A 1137 -14.13 10.91 17.25
CA GLN A 1137 -13.53 9.59 17.04
C GLN A 1137 -14.51 8.56 16.45
N ARG A 1138 -15.77 8.95 16.21
CA ARG A 1138 -16.86 8.06 15.78
C ARG A 1138 -17.04 6.86 16.74
N GLY A 1139 -16.85 7.10 18.03
CA GLY A 1139 -16.88 6.06 19.07
C GLY A 1139 -18.22 5.89 19.79
N LEU A 1140 -19.26 6.67 19.45
CA LEU A 1140 -20.57 6.64 20.09
C LEU A 1140 -21.60 5.89 19.23
N ALA A 1141 -22.50 5.17 19.89
CA ALA A 1141 -23.67 4.62 19.22
C ALA A 1141 -24.59 5.77 18.78
N VAL A 1142 -25.10 5.73 17.54
CA VAL A 1142 -25.87 6.85 16.97
C VAL A 1142 -27.18 7.09 17.73
N ASP A 1143 -27.77 6.01 18.25
CA ASP A 1143 -28.98 6.04 19.09
C ASP A 1143 -28.68 6.13 20.59
N GLY A 1144 -27.42 6.40 20.98
CA GLY A 1144 -27.01 6.54 22.37
C GLY A 1144 -27.17 5.26 23.20
N ARG A 1145 -27.30 4.08 22.59
CA ARG A 1145 -27.53 2.80 23.29
C ARG A 1145 -26.43 1.79 23.01
N CYS A 1146 -25.85 1.23 24.07
CA CYS A 1146 -24.89 0.12 23.97
C CYS A 1146 -25.58 -1.17 23.53
N LYS A 1147 -25.13 -1.76 22.41
CA LYS A 1147 -25.63 -3.04 21.86
C LYS A 1147 -24.56 -4.13 21.96
N SER A 1148 -24.00 -4.32 23.15
CA SER A 1148 -22.86 -5.22 23.38
C SER A 1148 -23.09 -6.62 22.81
N PHE A 1149 -22.15 -7.09 21.99
CA PHE A 1149 -22.18 -8.39 21.29
C PHE A 1149 -23.32 -8.60 20.28
N GLY A 1150 -24.13 -7.58 19.98
CA GLY A 1150 -25.18 -7.63 18.97
C GLY A 1150 -24.66 -7.28 17.56
N GLY A 1151 -25.28 -7.84 16.52
CA GLY A 1151 -24.91 -7.56 15.11
C GLY A 1151 -25.10 -6.10 14.67
N GLY A 1152 -25.83 -5.30 15.46
CA GLY A 1152 -25.99 -3.85 15.26
C GLY A 1152 -25.12 -2.98 16.17
N ALA A 1153 -24.08 -3.53 16.80
CA ALA A 1153 -23.17 -2.77 17.65
C ALA A 1153 -22.38 -1.71 16.86
N ASP A 1154 -22.59 -0.45 17.19
CA ASP A 1154 -22.12 0.71 16.42
C ASP A 1154 -21.33 1.74 17.26
N GLY A 1155 -21.17 1.52 18.56
CA GLY A 1155 -20.36 2.37 19.44
C GLY A 1155 -20.73 2.23 20.91
N ALA A 1156 -20.13 3.07 21.75
CA ALA A 1156 -20.42 3.16 23.18
C ALA A 1156 -21.53 4.19 23.47
N ALA A 1157 -22.16 4.05 24.63
CA ALA A 1157 -23.05 5.03 25.23
C ALA A 1157 -22.52 5.40 26.61
N TRP A 1158 -22.69 6.66 27.00
CA TRP A 1158 -22.16 7.17 28.26
C TRP A 1158 -23.25 7.40 29.28
N SER A 1159 -22.93 7.06 30.53
CA SER A 1159 -23.83 7.24 31.66
C SER A 1159 -23.11 7.66 32.93
N GLU A 1160 -23.83 8.37 33.79
CA GLU A 1160 -23.43 8.70 35.15
C GLU A 1160 -23.77 7.59 36.14
N GLY A 1161 -23.18 7.65 37.32
CA GLY A 1161 -23.50 6.72 38.39
C GLY A 1161 -22.51 6.76 39.54
N ALA A 1162 -22.95 6.26 40.69
CA ALA A 1162 -22.11 6.11 41.87
C ALA A 1162 -22.47 4.84 42.62
N GLY A 1163 -21.47 4.15 43.16
CA GLY A 1163 -21.67 2.94 43.96
C GLY A 1163 -20.56 2.76 44.97
N LEU A 1164 -20.92 2.33 46.19
CA LEU A 1164 -20.00 2.06 47.29
C LEU A 1164 -20.32 0.71 47.95
N LEU A 1165 -19.26 0.02 48.36
CA LEU A 1165 -19.29 -1.28 49.04
C LEU A 1165 -18.58 -1.16 50.38
N VAL A 1166 -19.17 -1.72 51.43
CA VAL A 1166 -18.51 -1.93 52.73
C VAL A 1166 -17.93 -3.32 52.76
N LEU A 1167 -16.62 -3.41 52.98
CA LEU A 1167 -15.83 -4.62 52.93
C LEU A 1167 -15.19 -4.88 54.30
N GLU A 1168 -15.20 -6.14 54.71
CA GLU A 1168 -14.39 -6.61 55.85
C GLU A 1168 -13.97 -8.06 55.61
N ARG A 1169 -13.17 -8.63 56.51
CA ARG A 1169 -12.84 -10.06 56.45
C ARG A 1169 -14.03 -10.89 56.95
N LEU A 1170 -14.23 -12.09 56.41
CA LEU A 1170 -15.35 -12.97 56.78
C LEU A 1170 -15.38 -13.28 58.28
N SER A 1171 -14.21 -13.45 58.91
CA SER A 1171 -14.13 -13.64 60.36
C SER A 1171 -14.61 -12.43 61.15
N ASP A 1172 -14.34 -11.22 60.66
CA ASP A 1172 -14.76 -9.96 61.26
C ASP A 1172 -16.27 -9.77 61.11
N ALA A 1173 -16.83 -10.01 59.91
CA ALA A 1173 -18.27 -9.96 59.67
C ALA A 1173 -19.04 -10.91 60.59
N ARG A 1174 -18.54 -12.14 60.75
CA ARG A 1174 -19.13 -13.12 61.67
C ARG A 1174 -19.03 -12.70 63.13
N ARG A 1175 -17.89 -12.11 63.53
CA ARG A 1175 -17.68 -11.62 64.90
C ARG A 1175 -18.60 -10.45 65.23
N ASN A 1176 -18.76 -9.54 64.28
CA ASN A 1176 -19.56 -8.32 64.42
C ASN A 1176 -21.07 -8.58 64.18
N GLY A 1177 -21.43 -9.75 63.66
CA GLY A 1177 -22.82 -10.11 63.35
C GLY A 1177 -23.36 -9.42 62.10
N HIS A 1178 -22.48 -8.93 61.23
CA HIS A 1178 -22.85 -8.27 59.99
C HIS A 1178 -23.32 -9.29 58.94
N ARG A 1179 -24.31 -8.90 58.14
CA ARG A 1179 -24.86 -9.75 57.08
C ARG A 1179 -23.89 -9.78 55.90
N VAL A 1180 -23.40 -10.97 55.55
CA VAL A 1180 -22.62 -11.16 54.32
C VAL A 1180 -23.55 -11.14 53.11
N LEU A 1181 -23.34 -10.17 52.21
CA LEU A 1181 -24.08 -10.01 50.96
C LEU A 1181 -23.42 -10.79 49.82
N ALA A 1182 -22.09 -10.75 49.74
CA ALA A 1182 -21.31 -11.48 48.75
C ALA A 1182 -19.87 -11.73 49.24
N VAL A 1183 -19.18 -12.70 48.61
CA VAL A 1183 -17.76 -13.00 48.84
C VAL A 1183 -16.96 -12.56 47.63
N VAL A 1184 -15.93 -11.74 47.83
CA VAL A 1184 -14.96 -11.40 46.77
C VAL A 1184 -14.03 -12.59 46.62
N ARG A 1185 -14.30 -13.43 45.61
CA ARG A 1185 -13.50 -14.63 45.34
C ARG A 1185 -12.08 -14.23 44.99
N GLY A 1186 -11.86 -13.62 43.83
CA GLY A 1186 -10.55 -13.16 43.42
C GLY A 1186 -10.60 -11.81 42.74
N SER A 1187 -9.45 -11.13 42.70
CA SER A 1187 -9.24 -9.90 41.94
C SER A 1187 -7.79 -9.84 41.48
N ALA A 1188 -7.57 -9.20 40.33
CA ALA A 1188 -6.24 -8.96 39.78
C ALA A 1188 -6.26 -7.70 38.92
N VAL A 1189 -5.11 -7.05 38.81
CA VAL A 1189 -4.91 -5.85 37.99
C VAL A 1189 -3.63 -6.06 37.19
N ASN A 1190 -3.67 -5.76 35.90
CA ASN A 1190 -2.47 -5.65 35.06
C ASN A 1190 -2.63 -4.53 34.04
N GLN A 1191 -1.56 -4.31 33.27
CA GLN A 1191 -1.58 -3.47 32.09
C GLN A 1191 -1.35 -4.34 30.86
N ASP A 1192 -1.91 -3.91 29.73
CA ASP A 1192 -1.73 -4.60 28.46
C ASP A 1192 -0.27 -4.57 28.00
N GLY A 1193 0.50 -3.57 28.45
CA GLY A 1193 1.87 -3.35 28.03
C GLY A 1193 1.95 -2.72 26.65
N ALA A 1194 3.08 -2.87 25.96
CA ALA A 1194 3.19 -2.43 24.57
C ALA A 1194 2.32 -3.34 23.67
N SER A 1195 1.29 -2.78 23.07
CA SER A 1195 0.39 -3.45 22.12
C SER A 1195 0.40 -2.74 20.76
N ASN A 1196 -0.40 -3.23 19.80
CA ASN A 1196 -0.52 -2.67 18.46
C ASN A 1196 -1.32 -1.35 18.44
N GLY A 1197 -0.80 -0.34 19.13
CA GLY A 1197 -1.41 0.97 19.33
C GLY A 1197 -2.01 1.14 20.73
N PHE A 1198 -1.97 2.36 21.24
CA PHE A 1198 -2.33 2.68 22.63
C PHE A 1198 -3.74 2.22 23.05
N SER A 1199 -4.70 2.17 22.11
CA SER A 1199 -6.08 1.72 22.35
C SER A 1199 -6.36 0.27 21.92
N ALA A 1200 -5.37 -0.45 21.40
CA ALA A 1200 -5.57 -1.83 20.93
C ALA A 1200 -5.43 -2.83 22.08
N PRO A 1201 -6.42 -3.72 22.29
CA PRO A 1201 -6.37 -4.71 23.37
C PRO A 1201 -5.27 -5.76 23.12
N ASN A 1202 -4.65 -6.24 24.20
CA ASN A 1202 -3.67 -7.34 24.14
C ASN A 1202 -4.26 -8.66 24.68
N GLY A 1203 -4.61 -9.58 23.78
CA GLY A 1203 -5.21 -10.88 24.13
C GLY A 1203 -4.44 -11.68 25.21
N PRO A 1204 -3.11 -11.86 25.10
CA PRO A 1204 -2.33 -12.53 26.13
C PRO A 1204 -2.36 -11.84 27.51
N SER A 1205 -2.32 -10.51 27.56
CA SER A 1205 -2.47 -9.75 28.82
C SER A 1205 -3.84 -9.95 29.45
N GLN A 1206 -4.90 -9.97 28.63
CA GLN A 1206 -6.26 -10.25 29.10
C GLN A 1206 -6.38 -11.67 29.68
N GLN A 1207 -5.79 -12.68 29.03
CA GLN A 1207 -5.75 -14.04 29.57
C GLN A 1207 -4.98 -14.11 30.90
N ARG A 1208 -3.85 -13.39 31.02
CA ARG A 1208 -3.05 -13.39 32.25
C ARG A 1208 -3.80 -12.80 33.43
N VAL A 1209 -4.50 -11.66 33.28
CA VAL A 1209 -5.23 -11.05 34.40
C VAL A 1209 -6.40 -11.90 34.85
N VAL A 1210 -7.12 -12.53 33.91
CA VAL A 1210 -8.21 -13.47 34.24
C VAL A 1210 -7.67 -14.67 35.00
N ARG A 1211 -6.57 -15.29 34.54
CA ARG A 1211 -5.93 -16.41 35.26
C ARG A 1211 -5.43 -15.99 36.64
N ALA A 1212 -4.82 -14.82 36.77
CA ALA A 1212 -4.37 -14.30 38.05
C ALA A 1212 -5.53 -14.09 39.04
N ALA A 1213 -6.66 -13.55 38.57
CA ALA A 1213 -7.86 -13.39 39.39
C ALA A 1213 -8.46 -14.74 39.82
N LEU A 1214 -8.43 -15.75 38.95
CA LEU A 1214 -8.89 -17.10 39.28
C LEU A 1214 -8.00 -17.81 40.30
N VAL A 1215 -6.70 -17.50 40.33
CA VAL A 1215 -5.73 -18.06 41.29
C VAL A 1215 -5.71 -17.29 42.61
N SER A 1216 -6.05 -16.00 42.63
CA SER A 1216 -5.99 -15.14 43.82
C SER A 1216 -7.14 -15.33 44.82
N GLY A 1217 -8.06 -16.26 44.54
CA GLY A 1217 -9.36 -16.37 45.20
C GLY A 1217 -9.88 -17.75 45.58
#